data_AF-A0AAE6ZVV1-F1
#
_entry.id   AF-A0AAE6ZVV1-F1
#
_cell.length_a   1.000
_cell.length_b   1.000
_cell.length_c   1.000
_cell.angle_alpha   90.00
_cell.angle_beta   90.00
_cell.angle_gamma   90.00
#
_symmetry.space_group_name_H-M   'P 1'
#
loop_
_entity.id
_entity.type
_entity.pdbx_description
1 polymer ?
#
loop_
_entity_poly.entity_id
_entity_poly.type
_entity_poly.pdbx_seq_one_letter_code
_entity_poly.pdbx_strand_id
1 'polypeptide(L)'
;MSFSNKEQGHHHSEALLPRARDIDALVRAEHRDPFAILGPHGDGAGGQFIRAYLPGALSVQVVGKESGEELGNLEATQTPGLFVGHFPRAQPYLLRTRWAGGEQISEDPYSFGPLLGDMDLYLFAEGNHRDLSSALGAQLKTVDGVDGVRFAVWAPNARRVSVVGDFNVWDGRRHPMRLRHPTGVWELFIPRLQAGEAYKYEILGKDGILPLKADPMALATSLPPDTASKVAPPLRIDWQDQDWMQSRGERQRPTAPLSIYELHAGSWQCELDDLGEVARQYTWPELAERLIPYVKELGFTHIELMPIMEHPFGGSWGYQLLSQFATSARYGTGDEFAAFVNDCHVAGIGVILDWVPAHFPTDTHGLAQFDGTALYEYGNPQEGFHQDWDTLIYNLGRTEVHGYMLASALHWLKHFHVDGLRVDAVASMLYRDYSRKAGEWVPNRHGGRENLEAIDFLRHLNDVVAVEAPGALVIAEESTAWPGVSQSTQQGGLGFAYKWNMGWMHDSLHYIQQDPVYRAHHHNELSFGLVYAWSERFILPISHDEVVHGKHSLIDKMPGDRWQKFANLRAYLSFMWTHPGKKLLFMGCEFGQWREWNHDQQLDWYLLQYSEHKGVQKLVSDLNRLYREEPALHEQDDVPQGFQWLIGDDAINSVYAWMRWSKDGQPILVVANFTPVPREGYRVGVPFAGQWSEMFNSDSSIYAGSNYGNSGGVTAEQTPSHGQALSLALNLPPLAVLMLRPAG
;
A
#
# COMPACT_ATOMS: atom_id res chain seq x y z
N MET A 1 -23.98 48.44 -66.14
CA MET A 1 -23.99 48.62 -64.68
C MET A 1 -23.75 47.27 -64.05
N SER A 2 -22.58 47.12 -63.44
CA SER A 2 -22.08 45.92 -62.77
C SER A 2 -22.03 46.23 -61.28
N PHE A 3 -22.87 45.58 -60.48
CA PHE A 3 -22.87 45.41 -59.02
C PHE A 3 -23.97 44.35 -58.77
N SER A 4 -23.86 43.28 -57.99
CA SER A 4 -22.95 42.87 -56.94
C SER A 4 -23.00 41.34 -56.87
N ASN A 5 -21.86 40.67 -56.99
CA ASN A 5 -21.70 39.23 -56.71
C ASN A 5 -20.65 39.03 -55.60
N LYS A 6 -20.60 39.99 -54.64
CA LYS A 6 -19.58 40.04 -53.58
C LYS A 6 -20.06 39.59 -52.20
N GLU A 7 -21.35 39.33 -51.98
CA GLU A 7 -21.87 38.98 -50.64
C GLU A 7 -21.81 37.48 -50.32
N GLN A 8 -21.86 36.57 -51.30
CA GLN A 8 -21.77 35.11 -51.02
C GLN A 8 -20.35 34.63 -50.67
N GLY A 9 -19.30 35.35 -51.09
CA GLY A 9 -17.91 35.00 -50.76
C GLY A 9 -17.50 35.35 -49.33
N HIS A 10 -18.15 36.34 -48.70
CA HIS A 10 -17.80 36.75 -47.33
C HIS A 10 -18.38 35.81 -46.25
N HIS A 11 -19.57 35.26 -46.46
CA HIS A 11 -20.19 34.35 -45.48
C HIS A 11 -19.48 32.99 -45.36
N HIS A 12 -18.90 32.45 -46.45
CA HIS A 12 -18.14 31.19 -46.37
C HIS A 12 -16.76 31.37 -45.71
N SER A 13 -16.14 32.55 -45.85
CA SER A 13 -14.85 32.87 -45.21
C SER A 13 -14.97 33.11 -43.70
N GLU A 14 -16.08 33.68 -43.22
CA GLU A 14 -16.30 33.95 -41.79
C GLU A 14 -16.55 32.68 -40.96
N ALA A 15 -17.13 31.63 -41.56
CA ALA A 15 -17.36 30.35 -40.89
C ALA A 15 -16.12 29.44 -40.86
N LEU A 16 -15.15 29.67 -41.75
CA LEU A 16 -13.94 28.86 -41.87
C LEU A 16 -12.95 29.12 -40.74
N LEU A 17 -12.76 30.38 -40.35
CA LEU A 17 -11.85 30.76 -39.27
C LEU A 17 -12.56 30.76 -37.90
N PRO A 18 -11.92 30.28 -36.83
CA PRO A 18 -12.41 30.52 -35.47
C PRO A 18 -12.45 32.03 -35.16
N ARG A 19 -13.21 32.43 -34.13
CA ARG A 19 -13.24 33.84 -33.73
C ARG A 19 -11.85 34.25 -33.24
N ALA A 20 -11.48 35.51 -33.43
CA ALA A 20 -10.15 36.02 -33.04
C ALA A 20 -9.78 35.68 -31.58
N ARG A 21 -10.74 35.78 -30.65
CA ARG A 21 -10.55 35.42 -29.24
C ARG A 21 -10.17 33.94 -29.04
N ASP A 22 -10.69 33.04 -29.87
CA ASP A 22 -10.48 31.59 -29.77
C ASP A 22 -9.10 31.25 -30.35
N ILE A 23 -8.71 31.93 -31.44
CA ILE A 23 -7.36 31.87 -32.01
C ILE A 23 -6.32 32.36 -30.99
N ASP A 24 -6.53 33.53 -30.39
CA ASP A 24 -5.63 34.09 -29.36
C ASP A 24 -5.48 33.13 -28.17
N ALA A 25 -6.58 32.52 -27.73
CA ALA A 25 -6.58 31.55 -26.65
C ALA A 25 -5.84 30.26 -27.03
N LEU A 26 -5.93 29.76 -28.28
CA LEU A 26 -5.13 28.62 -28.73
C LEU A 26 -3.63 28.95 -28.73
N VAL A 27 -3.26 30.11 -29.26
CA VAL A 27 -1.85 30.56 -29.36
C VAL A 27 -1.22 30.67 -27.97
N ARG A 28 -1.99 31.18 -27.00
CA ARG A 28 -1.55 31.35 -25.61
C ARG A 28 -1.68 30.09 -24.75
N ALA A 29 -2.14 28.97 -25.29
CA ALA A 29 -2.43 27.74 -24.53
C ALA A 29 -3.48 27.96 -23.40
N GLU A 30 -4.51 28.75 -23.67
CA GLU A 30 -5.57 29.12 -22.71
C GLU A 30 -6.98 28.68 -23.14
N HIS A 31 -7.13 28.03 -24.30
CA HIS A 31 -8.45 27.63 -24.82
C HIS A 31 -9.11 26.55 -23.94
N ARG A 32 -10.32 26.82 -23.44
CA ARG A 32 -11.01 25.95 -22.47
C ARG A 32 -11.77 24.78 -23.09
N ASP A 33 -12.16 24.92 -24.35
CA ASP A 33 -12.94 23.90 -25.07
C ASP A 33 -12.39 23.72 -26.50
N PRO A 34 -11.21 23.09 -26.67
CA PRO A 34 -10.57 22.97 -27.98
C PRO A 34 -11.46 22.25 -29.01
N PHE A 35 -12.36 21.36 -28.58
CA PHE A 35 -13.30 20.64 -29.46
C PHE A 35 -14.42 21.54 -30.03
N ALA A 36 -14.63 22.73 -29.47
CA ALA A 36 -15.55 23.70 -30.07
C ALA A 36 -15.00 24.33 -31.36
N ILE A 37 -13.70 24.19 -31.64
CA ILE A 37 -13.03 24.86 -32.76
C ILE A 37 -12.13 23.94 -33.60
N LEU A 38 -11.47 22.94 -32.99
CA LEU A 38 -10.56 21.99 -33.65
C LEU A 38 -11.32 20.74 -34.08
N GLY A 39 -10.80 20.07 -35.10
CA GLY A 39 -11.41 18.88 -35.68
C GLY A 39 -12.48 19.21 -36.73
N PRO A 40 -13.35 18.24 -37.04
CA PRO A 40 -14.41 18.40 -38.02
C PRO A 40 -15.64 19.11 -37.45
N HIS A 41 -16.14 20.11 -38.16
CA HIS A 41 -17.41 20.78 -37.87
C HIS A 41 -18.30 20.80 -39.12
N GLY A 42 -19.57 20.43 -38.98
CA GLY A 42 -20.51 20.48 -40.09
C GLY A 42 -20.71 21.91 -40.62
N ASP A 43 -20.81 22.06 -41.94
CA ASP A 43 -21.10 23.35 -42.58
C ASP A 43 -22.60 23.67 -42.67
N GLY A 44 -23.46 22.76 -42.18
CA GLY A 44 -24.92 22.86 -42.26
C GLY A 44 -25.51 22.52 -43.64
N ALA A 45 -24.66 22.18 -44.62
CA ALA A 45 -25.02 21.89 -46.01
C ALA A 45 -24.49 20.52 -46.50
N GLY A 46 -24.04 19.64 -45.60
CA GLY A 46 -23.56 18.29 -45.90
C GLY A 46 -22.04 18.18 -46.10
N GLY A 47 -21.32 19.30 -46.04
CA GLY A 47 -19.86 19.37 -45.98
C GLY A 47 -19.35 19.53 -44.55
N GLN A 48 -18.02 19.72 -44.44
CA GLN A 48 -17.33 19.92 -43.17
C GLN A 48 -16.20 20.94 -43.27
N PHE A 49 -16.01 21.70 -42.21
CA PHE A 49 -14.79 22.44 -41.93
C PHE A 49 -13.86 21.55 -41.11
N ILE A 50 -12.59 21.50 -41.48
CA ILE A 50 -11.53 20.84 -40.70
C ILE A 50 -10.57 21.92 -40.25
N ARG A 51 -10.30 21.96 -38.93
CA ARG A 51 -9.35 22.90 -38.34
C ARG A 51 -8.35 22.16 -37.46
N ALA A 52 -7.06 22.37 -37.71
CA ALA A 52 -5.99 21.73 -36.97
C ALA A 52 -5.02 22.78 -36.45
N TYR A 53 -4.69 22.71 -35.16
CA TYR A 53 -3.65 23.54 -34.56
C TYR A 53 -2.43 22.68 -34.27
N LEU A 54 -1.41 22.79 -35.13
CA LEU A 54 -0.21 21.98 -35.19
C LEU A 54 1.03 22.90 -35.21
N PRO A 55 1.43 23.50 -34.07
CA PRO A 55 2.61 24.36 -33.98
C PRO A 55 3.88 23.66 -34.50
N GLY A 56 4.55 24.29 -35.47
CA GLY A 56 5.76 23.77 -36.11
C GLY A 56 5.53 22.88 -37.33
N ALA A 57 4.28 22.61 -37.73
CA ALA A 57 3.98 21.96 -39.00
C ALA A 57 4.25 22.90 -40.18
N LEU A 58 4.78 22.35 -41.27
CA LEU A 58 5.07 23.07 -42.52
C LEU A 58 3.87 23.08 -43.47
N SER A 59 3.12 21.99 -43.53
CA SER A 59 1.90 21.85 -44.34
C SER A 59 1.04 20.70 -43.81
N VAL A 60 -0.27 20.78 -44.04
CA VAL A 60 -1.24 19.74 -43.65
C VAL A 60 -2.15 19.42 -44.81
N GLN A 61 -2.25 18.15 -45.16
CA GLN A 61 -3.15 17.63 -46.19
C GLN A 61 -4.17 16.68 -45.57
N VAL A 62 -5.39 16.70 -46.09
CA VAL A 62 -6.49 15.82 -45.66
C VAL A 62 -6.59 14.65 -46.64
N VAL A 63 -6.58 13.45 -46.10
CA VAL A 63 -6.64 12.19 -46.85
C VAL A 63 -7.87 11.39 -46.41
N GLY A 64 -8.58 10.75 -47.31
CA GLY A 64 -9.73 9.90 -46.97
C GLY A 64 -9.30 8.70 -46.14
N LYS A 65 -9.90 8.50 -44.95
CA LYS A 65 -9.49 7.44 -44.01
C LYS A 65 -9.57 6.04 -44.63
N GLU A 66 -10.61 5.79 -45.42
CA GLU A 66 -10.85 4.49 -46.06
C GLU A 66 -10.26 4.41 -47.47
N SER A 67 -10.41 5.46 -48.29
CA SER A 67 -10.01 5.44 -49.69
C SER A 67 -8.51 5.70 -49.90
N GLY A 68 -7.83 6.35 -48.96
CA GLY A 68 -6.46 6.84 -49.11
C GLY A 68 -6.32 7.98 -50.13
N GLU A 69 -7.43 8.47 -50.68
CA GLU A 69 -7.44 9.55 -51.68
C GLU A 69 -7.14 10.90 -51.04
N GLU A 70 -6.41 11.74 -51.77
CA GLU A 70 -6.15 13.12 -51.36
C GLU A 70 -7.43 13.96 -51.51
N LEU A 71 -7.98 14.42 -50.38
CA LEU A 71 -9.22 15.18 -50.36
C LEU A 71 -8.99 16.68 -50.56
N GLY A 72 -7.80 17.16 -50.18
CA GLY A 72 -7.41 18.57 -50.31
C GLY A 72 -6.39 18.98 -49.25
N ASN A 73 -5.94 20.24 -49.31
CA ASN A 73 -5.01 20.81 -48.34
C ASN A 73 -5.75 21.66 -47.31
N LEU A 74 -5.22 21.72 -46.09
CA LEU A 74 -5.61 22.77 -45.14
C LEU A 74 -4.71 24.00 -45.38
N GLU A 75 -5.32 25.17 -45.52
CA GLU A 75 -4.62 26.43 -45.72
C GLU A 75 -4.03 26.92 -44.41
N ALA A 76 -2.74 27.26 -44.43
CA ALA A 76 -2.10 27.93 -43.31
C ALA A 76 -2.68 29.34 -43.14
N THR A 77 -3.10 29.66 -41.91
CA THR A 77 -3.61 30.99 -41.59
C THR A 77 -2.48 31.97 -41.27
N GLN A 78 -2.83 33.23 -41.00
CA GLN A 78 -1.87 34.20 -40.44
C GLN A 78 -1.37 33.83 -39.04
N THR A 79 -2.05 32.89 -38.38
CA THR A 79 -1.63 32.36 -37.08
C THR A 79 -0.74 31.13 -37.29
N PRO A 80 0.54 31.17 -36.88
CA PRO A 80 1.45 30.04 -37.05
C PRO A 80 0.90 28.76 -36.42
N GLY A 81 0.91 27.68 -37.19
CA GLY A 81 0.43 26.36 -36.75
C GLY A 81 -1.08 26.16 -36.86
N LEU A 82 -1.89 27.19 -37.15
CA LEU A 82 -3.33 27.02 -37.39
C LEU A 82 -3.59 26.81 -38.88
N PHE A 83 -4.22 25.68 -39.21
CA PHE A 83 -4.59 25.27 -40.56
C PHE A 83 -6.10 25.04 -40.65
N VAL A 84 -6.74 25.49 -41.73
CA VAL A 84 -8.19 25.39 -41.94
C VAL A 84 -8.53 24.98 -43.36
N GLY A 85 -9.62 24.23 -43.55
CA GLY A 85 -10.11 23.85 -44.87
C GLY A 85 -11.60 23.54 -44.87
N HIS A 86 -12.27 23.82 -45.99
CA HIS A 86 -13.67 23.44 -46.23
C HIS A 86 -13.73 22.31 -47.25
N PHE A 87 -14.48 21.26 -46.92
CA PHE A 87 -14.67 20.09 -47.76
C PHE A 87 -16.16 19.92 -48.03
N PRO A 88 -16.59 19.84 -49.30
CA PRO A 88 -18.01 19.86 -49.67
C PRO A 88 -18.77 18.59 -49.26
N ARG A 89 -18.06 17.54 -48.85
CA ARG A 89 -18.64 16.29 -48.35
C ARG A 89 -18.00 15.93 -47.02
N ALA A 90 -18.82 15.76 -45.99
CA ALA A 90 -18.37 15.21 -44.72
C ALA A 90 -18.01 13.72 -44.89
N GLN A 91 -16.80 13.36 -44.49
CA GLN A 91 -16.34 11.96 -44.46
C GLN A 91 -15.15 11.79 -43.50
N PRO A 92 -14.92 10.57 -42.99
CA PRO A 92 -13.75 10.25 -42.17
C PRO A 92 -12.44 10.54 -42.91
N TYR A 93 -11.46 11.10 -42.19
CA TYR A 93 -10.20 11.55 -42.76
C TYR A 93 -9.00 11.26 -41.86
N LEU A 94 -7.81 11.42 -42.44
CA LEU A 94 -6.51 11.46 -41.78
C LEU A 94 -5.83 12.78 -42.12
N LEU A 95 -4.98 13.25 -41.22
CA LEU A 95 -4.07 14.37 -41.43
C LEU A 95 -2.71 13.84 -41.86
N ARG A 96 -2.29 14.18 -43.08
CA ARG A 96 -0.90 14.05 -43.55
C ARG A 96 -0.19 15.35 -43.24
N THR A 97 0.56 15.37 -42.14
CA THR A 97 1.27 16.54 -41.63
C THR A 97 2.75 16.44 -41.95
N ARG A 98 3.30 17.47 -42.60
CA ARG A 98 4.73 17.60 -42.87
C ARG A 98 5.40 18.43 -41.77
N TRP A 99 6.31 17.82 -41.05
CA TRP A 99 7.18 18.46 -40.07
C TRP A 99 8.56 18.72 -40.66
N ALA A 100 9.39 19.50 -39.96
CA ALA A 100 10.80 19.64 -40.34
C ALA A 100 11.57 18.30 -40.32
N GLY A 101 11.18 17.39 -39.43
CA GLY A 101 11.82 16.08 -39.25
C GLY A 101 11.23 14.93 -40.08
N GLY A 102 10.14 15.14 -40.82
CA GLY A 102 9.50 14.08 -41.59
C GLY A 102 8.02 14.30 -41.83
N GLU A 103 7.37 13.33 -42.47
CA GLU A 103 5.92 13.31 -42.69
C GLU A 103 5.26 12.32 -41.72
N GLN A 104 4.09 12.69 -41.20
CA GLN A 104 3.25 11.87 -40.33
C GLN A 104 1.84 11.80 -40.92
N ILE A 105 1.28 10.60 -41.02
CA ILE A 105 -0.13 10.38 -41.35
C ILE A 105 -0.81 9.82 -40.10
N SER A 106 -1.76 10.54 -39.53
CA SER A 106 -2.50 10.11 -38.35
C SER A 106 -3.94 10.61 -38.36
N GLU A 107 -4.78 9.99 -37.54
CA GLU A 107 -6.09 10.52 -37.19
C GLU A 107 -5.94 11.87 -36.47
N ASP A 108 -6.96 12.72 -36.58
CA ASP A 108 -7.04 13.95 -35.80
C ASP A 108 -7.56 13.63 -34.39
N PRO A 109 -6.81 13.93 -33.31
CA PRO A 109 -7.28 13.75 -31.93
C PRO A 109 -8.61 14.44 -31.62
N TYR A 110 -8.93 15.52 -32.34
CA TYR A 110 -10.16 16.30 -32.16
C TYR A 110 -11.33 15.81 -33.02
N SER A 111 -11.14 14.73 -33.79
CA SER A 111 -12.22 14.05 -34.51
C SER A 111 -13.00 13.04 -33.66
N PHE A 112 -12.49 12.67 -32.48
CA PHE A 112 -13.10 11.69 -31.59
C PHE A 112 -14.12 12.30 -30.63
N GLY A 113 -15.26 11.62 -30.45
CA GLY A 113 -16.34 12.04 -29.55
C GLY A 113 -16.00 11.93 -28.05
N PRO A 114 -16.99 12.17 -27.16
CA PRO A 114 -16.92 11.87 -25.72
C PRO A 114 -16.38 10.46 -25.42
N LEU A 115 -15.44 10.35 -24.47
CA LEU A 115 -14.66 9.12 -24.23
C LEU A 115 -15.10 8.37 -22.97
N LEU A 116 -15.43 9.10 -21.90
CA LEU A 116 -16.03 8.54 -20.69
C LEU A 116 -17.55 8.52 -20.80
N GLY A 117 -18.15 7.42 -20.35
CA GLY A 117 -19.59 7.27 -20.25
C GLY A 117 -20.17 8.09 -19.11
N ASP A 118 -21.46 8.44 -19.22
CA ASP A 118 -22.14 9.24 -18.20
C ASP A 118 -22.21 8.53 -16.83
N MET A 119 -22.24 7.19 -16.83
CA MET A 119 -22.23 6.40 -15.60
C MET A 119 -20.89 6.49 -14.85
N ASP A 120 -19.77 6.45 -15.57
CA ASP A 120 -18.44 6.57 -14.95
C ASP A 120 -18.30 7.95 -14.27
N LEU A 121 -18.74 9.00 -14.96
CA LEU A 121 -18.71 10.37 -14.45
C LEU A 121 -19.66 10.56 -13.27
N TYR A 122 -20.84 9.92 -13.30
CA TYR A 122 -21.80 9.95 -12.19
C TYR A 122 -21.25 9.22 -10.96
N LEU A 123 -20.77 7.98 -11.11
CA LEU A 123 -20.21 7.20 -10.01
C LEU A 123 -18.97 7.87 -9.41
N PHE A 124 -18.13 8.52 -10.22
CA PHE A 124 -17.00 9.28 -9.73
C PHE A 124 -17.43 10.52 -8.92
N ALA A 125 -18.41 11.29 -9.43
CA ALA A 125 -18.96 12.45 -8.72
C ALA A 125 -19.60 12.07 -7.38
N GLU A 126 -20.19 10.87 -7.28
CA GLU A 126 -20.79 10.32 -6.06
C GLU A 126 -19.77 9.57 -5.17
N GLY A 127 -18.50 9.49 -5.55
CA GLY A 127 -17.45 8.84 -4.74
C GLY A 127 -17.60 7.30 -4.66
N ASN A 128 -18.34 6.71 -5.61
CA ASN A 128 -18.75 5.31 -5.59
C ASN A 128 -18.18 4.48 -6.75
N HIS A 129 -17.30 5.05 -7.58
CA HIS A 129 -16.66 4.32 -8.68
C HIS A 129 -15.58 3.36 -8.16
N ARG A 130 -15.94 2.08 -7.96
CA ARG A 130 -15.08 1.07 -7.32
C ARG A 130 -13.87 0.62 -8.15
N ASP A 131 -13.91 0.79 -9.47
CA ASP A 131 -12.79 0.47 -10.38
C ASP A 131 -12.29 1.74 -11.10
N LEU A 132 -11.99 2.79 -10.34
CA LEU A 132 -11.62 4.09 -10.90
C LEU A 132 -10.36 4.01 -11.80
N SER A 133 -9.46 3.07 -11.51
CA SER A 133 -8.24 2.80 -12.28
C SER A 133 -8.46 2.35 -13.72
N SER A 134 -9.66 1.86 -14.09
CA SER A 134 -9.97 1.51 -15.49
C SER A 134 -10.66 2.65 -16.26
N ALA A 135 -11.12 3.69 -15.54
CA ALA A 135 -11.82 4.85 -16.07
C ALA A 135 -10.91 6.09 -16.19
N LEU A 136 -10.20 6.46 -15.13
CA LEU A 136 -9.30 7.62 -15.13
C LEU A 136 -7.85 7.20 -15.46
N GLY A 137 -6.98 8.20 -15.60
CA GLY A 137 -5.58 8.05 -15.98
C GLY A 137 -5.37 7.83 -17.47
N ALA A 138 -4.24 7.22 -17.84
CA ALA A 138 -3.94 6.82 -19.21
C ALA A 138 -4.32 5.35 -19.46
N GLN A 139 -5.23 5.12 -20.42
CA GLN A 139 -5.76 3.81 -20.74
C GLN A 139 -5.58 3.49 -22.21
N LEU A 140 -4.93 2.36 -22.52
CA LEU A 140 -4.93 1.82 -23.88
C LEU A 140 -6.35 1.43 -24.27
N LYS A 141 -6.85 2.01 -25.37
CA LYS A 141 -8.22 1.82 -25.85
C LYS A 141 -8.25 1.83 -27.38
N THR A 142 -9.21 1.10 -27.92
CA THR A 142 -9.62 1.21 -29.31
C THR A 142 -10.87 2.09 -29.38
N VAL A 143 -10.79 3.24 -30.04
CA VAL A 143 -11.92 4.16 -30.25
C VAL A 143 -12.15 4.30 -31.75
N ASP A 144 -13.38 4.07 -32.20
CA ASP A 144 -13.76 4.10 -33.63
C ASP A 144 -12.82 3.29 -34.53
N GLY A 145 -12.42 2.10 -34.04
CA GLY A 145 -11.52 1.16 -34.72
C GLY A 145 -10.04 1.57 -34.74
N VAL A 146 -9.64 2.57 -33.95
CA VAL A 146 -8.27 3.08 -33.90
C VAL A 146 -7.71 2.84 -32.50
N ASP A 147 -6.59 2.14 -32.42
CA ASP A 147 -5.86 1.97 -31.16
C ASP A 147 -5.14 3.25 -30.77
N GLY A 148 -5.07 3.52 -29.46
CA GLY A 148 -4.37 4.68 -28.91
C GLY A 148 -4.54 4.74 -27.40
N VAL A 149 -4.32 5.93 -26.83
CA VAL A 149 -4.41 6.15 -25.39
C VAL A 149 -5.50 7.18 -25.10
N ARG A 150 -6.46 6.79 -24.26
CA ARG A 150 -7.39 7.71 -23.62
C ARG A 150 -6.76 8.21 -22.33
N PHE A 151 -6.61 9.53 -22.22
CA PHE A 151 -6.23 10.22 -21.00
C PHE A 151 -7.47 10.80 -20.34
N ALA A 152 -7.59 10.66 -19.02
CA ALA A 152 -8.65 11.29 -18.24
C ALA A 152 -8.15 11.70 -16.84
N VAL A 153 -8.35 12.97 -16.46
CA VAL A 153 -7.84 13.53 -15.20
C VAL A 153 -8.84 14.49 -14.55
N TRP A 154 -9.01 14.40 -13.24
CA TRP A 154 -9.88 15.29 -12.48
C TRP A 154 -9.14 16.58 -12.11
N ALA A 155 -9.63 17.72 -12.62
CA ALA A 155 -9.06 19.04 -12.36
C ALA A 155 -10.16 20.11 -12.56
N PRO A 156 -11.19 20.13 -11.68
CA PRO A 156 -12.42 20.88 -11.91
C PRO A 156 -12.21 22.40 -11.95
N ASN A 157 -11.18 22.92 -11.28
CA ASN A 157 -10.91 24.36 -11.23
C ASN A 157 -9.88 24.81 -12.27
N ALA A 158 -9.28 23.87 -13.02
CA ALA A 158 -8.34 24.21 -14.08
C ALA A 158 -9.05 25.00 -15.18
N ARG A 159 -8.34 25.99 -15.75
CA ARG A 159 -8.80 26.70 -16.94
C ARG A 159 -8.56 25.89 -18.21
N ARG A 160 -7.49 25.09 -18.24
CA ARG A 160 -7.14 24.19 -19.33
C ARG A 160 -6.21 23.10 -18.80
N VAL A 161 -6.38 21.88 -19.29
CA VAL A 161 -5.43 20.78 -19.12
C VAL A 161 -4.94 20.33 -20.49
N SER A 162 -3.67 19.95 -20.59
CA SER A 162 -3.08 19.33 -21.78
C SER A 162 -2.23 18.14 -21.40
N VAL A 163 -2.21 17.11 -22.24
CA VAL A 163 -1.29 15.98 -22.05
C VAL A 163 0.02 16.33 -22.75
N VAL A 164 1.14 16.19 -22.05
CA VAL A 164 2.48 16.46 -22.56
C VAL A 164 3.36 15.24 -22.39
N GLY A 165 4.25 14.99 -23.34
CA GLY A 165 5.16 13.85 -23.34
C GLY A 165 6.08 13.87 -24.54
N ASP A 166 6.88 12.83 -24.72
CA ASP A 166 7.86 12.75 -25.81
C ASP A 166 7.19 12.84 -27.18
N PHE A 167 6.03 12.20 -27.35
CA PHE A 167 5.21 12.22 -28.57
C PHE A 167 4.77 13.63 -29.02
N ASN A 168 4.86 14.63 -28.15
CA ASN A 168 4.55 16.02 -28.50
C ASN A 168 5.63 17.03 -28.08
N VAL A 169 6.84 16.55 -27.78
CA VAL A 169 8.00 17.37 -27.37
C VAL A 169 7.68 18.22 -26.14
N TRP A 170 6.86 17.68 -25.24
CA TRP A 170 6.44 18.34 -24.01
C TRP A 170 5.77 19.72 -24.21
N ASP A 171 5.11 19.95 -25.36
CA ASP A 171 4.45 21.22 -25.70
C ASP A 171 2.93 21.14 -25.46
N GLY A 172 2.48 21.77 -24.36
CA GLY A 172 1.07 21.76 -23.96
C GLY A 172 0.11 22.48 -24.91
N ARG A 173 0.60 23.16 -25.96
CA ARG A 173 -0.27 23.72 -27.02
C ARG A 173 -0.81 22.65 -27.96
N ARG A 174 -0.17 21.47 -28.03
CA ARG A 174 -0.45 20.46 -29.07
C ARG A 174 -1.61 19.54 -28.74
N HIS A 175 -1.81 19.21 -27.46
CA HIS A 175 -2.84 18.25 -27.03
C HIS A 175 -3.69 18.77 -25.85
N PRO A 176 -4.34 19.95 -25.97
CA PRO A 176 -5.35 20.38 -25.00
C PRO A 176 -6.56 19.44 -24.95
N MET A 177 -7.02 19.17 -23.73
CA MET A 177 -8.08 18.20 -23.41
C MET A 177 -9.47 18.85 -23.39
N ARG A 178 -10.53 18.03 -23.46
CA ARG A 178 -11.93 18.44 -23.30
C ARG A 178 -12.36 18.35 -21.85
N LEU A 179 -13.00 19.40 -21.31
CA LEU A 179 -13.64 19.35 -20.00
C LEU A 179 -15.04 18.72 -20.07
N ARG A 180 -15.31 17.77 -19.17
CA ARG A 180 -16.62 17.12 -18.99
C ARG A 180 -17.33 17.72 -17.78
N HIS A 181 -18.47 18.36 -18.02
CA HIS A 181 -19.34 18.93 -16.99
C HIS A 181 -20.46 17.94 -16.60
N PRO A 182 -20.98 18.03 -15.35
CA PRO A 182 -20.55 18.94 -14.28
C PRO A 182 -19.35 18.44 -13.47
N THR A 183 -18.91 17.19 -13.65
CA THR A 183 -17.93 16.51 -12.78
C THR A 183 -16.53 17.12 -12.77
N GLY A 184 -16.12 17.81 -13.84
CA GLY A 184 -14.82 18.49 -13.89
C GLY A 184 -13.65 17.57 -14.26
N VAL A 185 -13.93 16.52 -15.02
CA VAL A 185 -12.92 15.60 -15.58
C VAL A 185 -12.51 16.08 -16.97
N TRP A 186 -11.21 16.15 -17.23
CA TRP A 186 -10.64 16.44 -18.54
C TRP A 186 -10.32 15.15 -19.26
N GLU A 187 -10.64 15.02 -20.54
CA GLU A 187 -10.34 13.83 -21.35
C GLU A 187 -9.78 14.16 -22.73
N LEU A 188 -8.95 13.26 -23.27
CA LEU A 188 -8.47 13.30 -24.66
C LEU A 188 -8.08 11.89 -25.13
N PHE A 189 -8.32 11.58 -26.39
CA PHE A 189 -7.81 10.37 -27.03
C PHE A 189 -6.69 10.76 -27.98
N ILE A 190 -5.52 10.15 -27.80
CA ILE A 190 -4.38 10.32 -28.70
C ILE A 190 -4.23 9.04 -29.51
N PRO A 191 -4.55 9.07 -30.81
CA PRO A 191 -4.52 7.90 -31.66
C PRO A 191 -3.08 7.40 -31.83
N ARG A 192 -2.94 6.07 -31.93
CA ARG A 192 -1.70 5.33 -32.18
C ARG A 192 -0.62 5.44 -31.11
N LEU A 193 -0.86 6.17 -30.03
CA LEU A 193 0.03 6.19 -28.88
C LEU A 193 0.05 4.80 -28.20
N GLN A 194 1.22 4.38 -27.70
CA GLN A 194 1.47 3.02 -27.21
C GLN A 194 1.76 2.99 -25.70
N ALA A 195 1.77 1.78 -25.12
CA ALA A 195 2.32 1.57 -23.78
C ALA A 195 3.80 1.97 -23.71
N GLY A 196 4.24 2.41 -22.54
CA GLY A 196 5.61 2.83 -22.26
C GLY A 196 5.87 4.32 -22.47
N GLU A 197 4.98 5.03 -23.17
CA GLU A 197 5.09 6.47 -23.40
C GLU A 197 5.06 7.24 -22.08
N ALA A 198 6.06 8.10 -21.87
CA ALA A 198 6.15 8.97 -20.71
C ALA A 198 5.26 10.21 -20.93
N TYR A 199 4.49 10.56 -19.92
CA TYR A 199 3.58 11.70 -19.99
C TYR A 199 3.38 12.39 -18.63
N LYS A 200 2.90 13.64 -18.71
CA LYS A 200 2.40 14.45 -17.60
C LYS A 200 1.21 15.28 -18.06
N TYR A 201 0.56 15.95 -17.11
CA TYR A 201 -0.43 16.98 -17.37
C TYR A 201 0.18 18.38 -17.21
N GLU A 202 0.03 19.21 -18.24
CA GLU A 202 0.26 20.65 -18.15
C GLU A 202 -1.07 21.33 -17.80
N ILE A 203 -1.13 21.92 -16.61
CA ILE A 203 -2.36 22.48 -16.07
C ILE A 203 -2.24 24.00 -15.99
N LEU A 204 -3.19 24.70 -16.61
CA LEU A 204 -3.38 26.14 -16.43
C LEU A 204 -4.38 26.35 -15.29
N GLY A 205 -3.88 26.72 -14.11
CA GLY A 205 -4.70 27.09 -12.96
C GLY A 205 -5.28 28.51 -13.10
N LYS A 206 -5.94 29.00 -12.05
CA LYS A 206 -6.51 30.36 -12.03
C LYS A 206 -5.45 31.47 -12.21
N ASP A 207 -4.26 31.27 -11.63
CA ASP A 207 -3.19 32.29 -11.54
C ASP A 207 -2.06 32.10 -12.56
N GLY A 208 -2.09 31.02 -13.36
CA GLY A 208 -1.03 30.72 -14.33
C GLY A 208 -0.82 29.23 -14.55
N ILE A 209 0.20 28.91 -15.36
CA ILE A 209 0.62 27.52 -15.61
C ILE A 209 1.28 26.97 -14.33
N LEU A 210 0.84 25.79 -13.91
CA LEU A 210 1.38 25.06 -12.77
C LEU A 210 2.61 24.22 -13.20
N PRO A 211 3.46 23.77 -12.26
CA PRO A 211 4.44 22.72 -12.53
C PRO A 211 3.76 21.50 -13.16
N LEU A 212 4.46 20.81 -14.08
CA LEU A 212 3.92 19.62 -14.72
C LEU A 212 3.55 18.56 -13.69
N LYS A 213 2.32 18.07 -13.78
CA LYS A 213 1.74 17.12 -12.82
C LYS A 213 1.88 15.69 -13.32
N ALA A 214 2.37 14.81 -12.47
CA ALA A 214 2.20 13.37 -12.64
C ALA A 214 0.71 13.01 -12.55
N ASP A 215 0.35 11.89 -13.15
CA ASP A 215 -1.02 11.40 -13.15
C ASP A 215 -1.40 10.82 -11.76
N PRO A 216 -2.43 11.36 -11.07
CA PRO A 216 -2.93 10.79 -9.81
C PRO A 216 -3.38 9.32 -9.92
N MET A 217 -3.69 8.88 -11.14
CA MET A 217 -4.17 7.55 -11.51
C MET A 217 -3.13 6.79 -12.33
N ALA A 218 -1.84 7.17 -12.24
CA ALA A 218 -0.76 6.44 -12.90
C ALA A 218 -0.79 4.96 -12.51
N LEU A 219 -0.75 4.07 -13.52
CA LEU A 219 -0.59 2.62 -13.35
C LEU A 219 0.86 2.16 -13.56
N ALA A 220 1.70 3.05 -14.08
CA ALA A 220 3.14 2.87 -14.20
C ALA A 220 3.83 4.24 -14.16
N THR A 221 5.08 4.24 -13.74
CA THR A 221 5.89 5.44 -13.50
C THR A 221 7.29 5.27 -14.08
N SER A 222 7.97 6.38 -14.31
CA SER A 222 9.40 6.37 -14.60
C SER A 222 10.19 6.17 -13.30
N LEU A 223 11.39 5.59 -13.40
CA LEU A 223 12.25 5.38 -12.22
C LEU A 223 12.64 6.73 -11.61
N PRO A 224 12.44 6.95 -10.30
CA PRO A 224 12.90 8.17 -9.65
C PRO A 224 14.42 8.40 -9.81
N PRO A 225 14.89 9.65 -9.94
CA PRO A 225 14.18 10.90 -9.65
C PRO A 225 13.34 11.45 -10.82
N ASP A 226 13.16 10.70 -11.91
CA ASP A 226 12.15 11.07 -12.91
C ASP A 226 10.75 11.00 -12.28
N THR A 227 9.87 11.86 -12.75
CA THR A 227 8.55 12.15 -12.19
C THR A 227 7.44 11.98 -13.23
N ALA A 228 7.77 11.53 -14.44
CA ALA A 228 6.77 11.25 -15.47
C ALA A 228 6.00 9.95 -15.17
N SER A 229 4.69 10.01 -15.36
CA SER A 229 3.86 8.81 -15.45
C SER A 229 4.14 8.10 -16.77
N LYS A 230 3.90 6.80 -16.83
CA LYS A 230 4.02 6.00 -18.05
C LYS A 230 2.70 5.35 -18.39
N VAL A 231 2.36 5.31 -19.68
CA VAL A 231 1.20 4.56 -20.16
C VAL A 231 1.45 3.07 -19.88
N ALA A 232 0.71 2.49 -18.94
CA ALA A 232 0.86 1.09 -18.61
C ALA A 232 0.25 0.19 -19.69
N PRO A 233 0.86 -0.99 -19.99
CA PRO A 233 0.12 -2.05 -20.67
C PRO A 233 -1.03 -2.53 -19.76
N PRO A 234 -2.10 -3.12 -20.31
CA PRO A 234 -3.07 -3.85 -19.50
C PRO A 234 -2.35 -4.94 -18.72
N LEU A 235 -2.75 -5.19 -17.48
CA LEU A 235 -2.19 -6.26 -16.65
C LEU A 235 -2.32 -7.62 -17.36
N ARG A 236 -1.21 -8.33 -17.54
CA ARG A 236 -1.13 -9.61 -18.24
C ARG A 236 -0.58 -10.69 -17.32
N ILE A 237 -1.50 -11.35 -16.62
CA ILE A 237 -1.16 -12.48 -15.76
C ILE A 237 -2.15 -13.63 -15.96
N ASP A 238 -1.62 -14.84 -15.98
CA ASP A 238 -2.38 -16.07 -15.91
C ASP A 238 -2.37 -16.57 -14.46
N TRP A 239 -3.35 -16.11 -13.69
CA TRP A 239 -3.48 -16.47 -12.27
C TRP A 239 -3.67 -17.97 -12.11
N GLN A 240 -2.95 -18.57 -11.17
CA GLN A 240 -3.02 -20.00 -10.78
C GLN A 240 -3.45 -20.16 -9.31
N ASP A 241 -4.01 -19.09 -8.73
CA ASP A 241 -4.31 -18.97 -7.31
C ASP A 241 -5.80 -19.13 -6.99
N GLN A 242 -6.60 -19.70 -7.88
CA GLN A 242 -8.06 -19.78 -7.70
C GLN A 242 -8.45 -20.52 -6.40
N ASP A 243 -7.72 -21.59 -6.07
CA ASP A 243 -7.92 -22.34 -4.82
C ASP A 243 -7.54 -21.50 -3.59
N TRP A 244 -6.52 -20.64 -3.70
CA TRP A 244 -6.17 -19.69 -2.66
C TRP A 244 -7.29 -18.67 -2.47
N MET A 245 -7.71 -18.00 -3.54
CA MET A 245 -8.75 -16.96 -3.50
C MET A 245 -10.08 -17.49 -2.97
N GLN A 246 -10.46 -18.74 -3.29
CA GLN A 246 -11.63 -19.40 -2.71
C GLN A 246 -11.50 -19.71 -1.22
N SER A 247 -10.28 -20.05 -0.76
CA SER A 247 -10.02 -20.42 0.64
C SER A 247 -9.51 -19.26 1.52
N ARG A 248 -9.26 -18.07 0.95
CA ARG A 248 -8.69 -16.90 1.63
C ARG A 248 -9.42 -16.56 2.93
N GLY A 249 -10.76 -16.53 2.91
CA GLY A 249 -11.56 -16.24 4.10
C GLY A 249 -11.33 -17.22 5.26
N GLU A 250 -11.13 -18.51 4.98
CA GLU A 250 -10.84 -19.52 6.01
C GLU A 250 -9.42 -19.41 6.55
N ARG A 251 -8.46 -18.99 5.71
CA ARG A 251 -7.05 -18.79 6.10
C ARG A 251 -6.85 -17.54 6.96
N GLN A 252 -7.72 -16.55 6.80
CA GLN A 252 -7.63 -15.26 7.49
C GLN A 252 -8.70 -15.06 8.58
N ARG A 253 -9.47 -16.11 8.91
CA ARG A 253 -10.46 -16.03 10.00
C ARG A 253 -9.77 -15.83 11.37
N PRO A 254 -10.45 -15.23 12.37
CA PRO A 254 -9.86 -14.99 13.70
C PRO A 254 -9.25 -16.21 14.38
N THR A 255 -9.81 -17.40 14.11
CA THR A 255 -9.37 -18.68 14.68
C THR A 255 -8.30 -19.39 13.85
N ALA A 256 -7.80 -18.81 12.76
CA ALA A 256 -6.68 -19.35 11.98
C ALA A 256 -5.33 -18.81 12.50
N PRO A 257 -4.22 -19.52 12.25
CA PRO A 257 -2.89 -19.01 12.56
C PRO A 257 -2.50 -17.89 11.59
N LEU A 258 -2.25 -16.68 12.11
CA LEU A 258 -1.69 -15.55 11.37
C LEU A 258 -0.32 -15.19 11.95
N SER A 259 0.73 -15.49 11.18
CA SER A 259 2.12 -15.16 11.48
C SER A 259 2.74 -14.47 10.27
N ILE A 260 3.10 -13.21 10.45
CA ILE A 260 3.43 -12.25 9.40
C ILE A 260 4.94 -11.97 9.43
N TYR A 261 5.58 -12.10 8.28
CA TYR A 261 6.96 -11.65 8.06
C TYR A 261 6.93 -10.29 7.37
N GLU A 262 7.20 -9.24 8.13
CA GLU A 262 7.24 -7.87 7.59
C GLU A 262 8.60 -7.61 6.92
N LEU A 263 8.61 -6.98 5.74
CA LEU A 263 9.84 -6.63 5.04
C LEU A 263 9.74 -5.36 4.18
N HIS A 264 10.90 -4.74 3.97
CA HIS A 264 11.13 -3.75 2.92
C HIS A 264 11.74 -4.43 1.69
N ALA A 265 11.00 -4.44 0.57
CA ALA A 265 11.40 -5.15 -0.66
C ALA A 265 12.79 -4.71 -1.17
N GLY A 266 13.09 -3.41 -1.09
CA GLY A 266 14.32 -2.83 -1.61
C GLY A 266 15.58 -3.02 -0.77
N SER A 267 15.48 -3.62 0.42
CA SER A 267 16.63 -3.78 1.34
C SER A 267 16.68 -5.14 2.04
N TRP A 268 15.80 -6.09 1.68
CA TRP A 268 15.86 -7.44 2.23
C TRP A 268 17.13 -8.17 1.76
N GLN A 269 17.26 -8.31 0.44
CA GLN A 269 18.48 -8.71 -0.26
C GLN A 269 18.67 -7.83 -1.48
N CYS A 270 19.93 -7.56 -1.82
CA CYS A 270 20.29 -6.73 -2.97
C CYS A 270 21.41 -7.39 -3.77
N GLU A 271 21.59 -6.92 -5.00
CA GLU A 271 22.81 -7.16 -5.75
C GLU A 271 23.91 -6.25 -5.22
N LEU A 272 25.06 -6.82 -4.87
CA LEU A 272 26.22 -6.09 -4.38
C LEU A 272 27.30 -5.96 -5.47
N ASP A 273 28.03 -4.85 -5.47
CA ASP A 273 29.22 -4.68 -6.31
C ASP A 273 30.47 -5.37 -5.71
N ASP A 274 31.61 -5.27 -6.42
CA ASP A 274 32.89 -5.84 -5.98
C ASP A 274 33.43 -5.23 -4.67
N LEU A 275 32.90 -4.07 -4.25
CA LEU A 275 33.25 -3.39 -3.01
C LEU A 275 32.30 -3.78 -1.85
N GLY A 276 31.24 -4.53 -2.13
CA GLY A 276 30.22 -4.93 -1.17
C GLY A 276 29.13 -3.89 -0.95
N GLU A 277 29.05 -2.86 -1.79
CA GLU A 277 28.02 -1.84 -1.75
C GLU A 277 26.81 -2.25 -2.59
N VAL A 278 25.62 -1.70 -2.28
CA VAL A 278 24.40 -2.00 -3.03
C VAL A 278 24.51 -1.46 -4.46
N ALA A 279 24.64 -2.37 -5.43
CA ALA A 279 24.67 -2.04 -6.85
C ALA A 279 23.26 -1.84 -7.40
N ARG A 280 22.33 -2.70 -6.99
CA ARG A 280 20.94 -2.72 -7.47
C ARG A 280 20.02 -3.45 -6.50
N GLN A 281 18.78 -2.97 -6.41
CA GLN A 281 17.70 -3.66 -5.72
C GLN A 281 17.17 -4.83 -6.57
N TYR A 282 16.71 -5.90 -5.92
CA TYR A 282 16.10 -7.01 -6.64
C TYR A 282 14.75 -6.64 -7.23
N THR A 283 14.47 -7.22 -8.40
CA THR A 283 13.16 -7.13 -9.04
C THR A 283 12.18 -8.14 -8.44
N TRP A 284 10.88 -8.01 -8.73
CA TRP A 284 9.87 -8.95 -8.26
C TRP A 284 10.16 -10.43 -8.62
N PRO A 285 10.63 -10.78 -9.82
CA PRO A 285 11.00 -12.17 -10.13
C PRO A 285 12.18 -12.69 -9.29
N GLU A 286 13.19 -11.84 -9.02
CA GLU A 286 14.33 -12.20 -8.18
C GLU A 286 13.92 -12.35 -6.71
N LEU A 287 13.02 -11.49 -6.23
CA LEU A 287 12.41 -11.63 -4.91
C LEU A 287 11.57 -12.91 -4.84
N ALA A 288 10.76 -13.23 -5.86
CA ALA A 288 9.96 -14.46 -5.89
C ALA A 288 10.84 -15.72 -5.74
N GLU A 289 11.95 -15.79 -6.47
CA GLU A 289 12.87 -16.93 -6.44
C GLU A 289 13.53 -17.13 -5.06
N ARG A 290 13.75 -16.06 -4.31
CA ARG A 290 14.55 -16.08 -3.06
C ARG A 290 13.73 -15.97 -1.80
N LEU A 291 12.82 -14.99 -1.74
CA LEU A 291 12.02 -14.66 -0.57
C LEU A 291 10.97 -15.73 -0.31
N ILE A 292 10.27 -16.21 -1.35
CA ILE A 292 9.16 -17.16 -1.17
C ILE A 292 9.65 -18.48 -0.56
N PRO A 293 10.73 -19.12 -1.05
CA PRO A 293 11.27 -20.31 -0.39
C PRO A 293 11.75 -20.04 1.04
N TYR A 294 12.37 -18.88 1.29
CA TYR A 294 12.86 -18.48 2.60
C TYR A 294 11.71 -18.37 3.62
N VAL A 295 10.67 -17.60 3.29
CA VAL A 295 9.48 -17.41 4.14
C VAL A 295 8.76 -18.74 4.38
N LYS A 296 8.67 -19.59 3.35
CA LYS A 296 8.08 -20.93 3.44
C LYS A 296 8.85 -21.86 4.38
N GLU A 297 10.18 -21.85 4.31
CA GLU A 297 11.07 -22.63 5.20
C GLU A 297 10.93 -22.17 6.66
N LEU A 298 10.81 -20.86 6.88
CA LEU A 298 10.54 -20.30 8.20
C LEU A 298 9.09 -20.52 8.67
N GLY A 299 8.19 -20.93 7.79
CA GLY A 299 6.84 -21.32 8.14
C GLY A 299 5.89 -20.17 8.48
N PHE A 300 6.22 -18.92 8.10
CA PHE A 300 5.26 -17.82 8.18
C PHE A 300 4.04 -18.12 7.29
N THR A 301 2.88 -17.54 7.64
CA THR A 301 1.65 -17.70 6.85
C THR A 301 1.45 -16.55 5.88
N HIS A 302 1.98 -15.36 6.19
CA HIS A 302 1.85 -14.17 5.37
C HIS A 302 3.17 -13.41 5.33
N ILE A 303 3.36 -12.64 4.26
CA ILE A 303 4.30 -11.52 4.22
C ILE A 303 3.53 -10.21 4.33
N GLU A 304 4.14 -9.21 4.95
CA GLU A 304 3.67 -7.82 4.92
C GLU A 304 4.76 -6.98 4.26
N LEU A 305 4.43 -6.39 3.10
CA LEU A 305 5.35 -5.51 2.39
C LEU A 305 5.10 -4.08 2.88
N MET A 306 6.17 -3.43 3.35
CA MET A 306 6.21 -1.97 3.48
C MET A 306 5.82 -1.32 2.13
N PRO A 307 5.37 -0.04 2.10
CA PRO A 307 4.68 0.49 0.94
C PRO A 307 5.46 0.33 -0.38
N ILE A 308 4.85 -0.41 -1.31
CA ILE A 308 5.42 -0.69 -2.64
C ILE A 308 4.92 0.28 -3.71
N MET A 309 4.00 1.16 -3.36
CA MET A 309 3.47 2.19 -4.25
C MET A 309 4.56 3.20 -4.64
N GLU A 310 4.45 3.84 -5.81
CA GLU A 310 5.50 4.77 -6.25
C GLU A 310 5.66 5.97 -5.32
N HIS A 311 6.90 6.18 -4.91
CA HIS A 311 7.34 7.24 -4.00
C HIS A 311 8.67 7.85 -4.48
N PRO A 312 8.84 9.18 -4.39
CA PRO A 312 9.99 9.87 -4.94
C PRO A 312 11.27 9.59 -4.14
N PHE A 313 11.17 9.47 -2.81
CA PHE A 313 12.32 9.39 -1.91
C PHE A 313 12.40 8.05 -1.17
N GLY A 314 13.47 7.29 -1.41
CA GLY A 314 13.67 5.97 -0.79
C GLY A 314 13.77 5.99 0.75
N GLY A 315 14.29 7.09 1.32
CA GLY A 315 14.38 7.26 2.77
C GLY A 315 13.06 7.52 3.47
N SER A 316 11.95 7.66 2.73
CA SER A 316 10.60 7.60 3.30
C SER A 316 10.13 6.17 3.57
N TRP A 317 10.90 5.17 3.11
CA TRP A 317 10.59 3.74 3.14
C TRP A 317 9.28 3.36 2.41
N GLY A 318 8.76 4.29 1.60
CA GLY A 318 7.50 4.17 0.88
C GLY A 318 6.33 4.95 1.48
N TYR A 319 6.44 5.45 2.72
CA TYR A 319 5.33 6.13 3.40
C TYR A 319 5.00 7.53 2.87
N GLN A 320 5.85 8.12 2.02
CA GLN A 320 5.56 9.38 1.34
C GLN A 320 5.35 9.15 -0.16
N LEU A 321 4.27 8.44 -0.50
CA LEU A 321 3.97 8.04 -1.88
C LEU A 321 3.22 9.13 -2.66
N LEU A 322 3.33 9.08 -4.00
CA LEU A 322 2.64 10.00 -4.92
C LEU A 322 1.74 9.28 -5.93
N SER A 323 1.88 7.97 -6.11
CA SER A 323 1.01 7.19 -7.01
C SER A 323 0.39 6.00 -6.27
N GLN A 324 -0.89 6.13 -5.92
CA GLN A 324 -1.64 5.11 -5.16
C GLN A 324 -1.90 3.80 -5.96
N PHE A 325 -1.79 3.85 -7.30
CA PHE A 325 -2.20 2.77 -8.21
C PHE A 325 -1.03 2.15 -9.00
N ALA A 326 0.21 2.59 -8.76
CA ALA A 326 1.38 2.08 -9.44
C ALA A 326 2.34 1.45 -8.44
N THR A 327 2.84 0.26 -8.76
CA THR A 327 4.03 -0.30 -8.10
C THR A 327 5.23 0.61 -8.38
N SER A 328 6.13 0.79 -7.41
CA SER A 328 7.36 1.55 -7.64
C SER A 328 8.18 0.91 -8.74
N ALA A 329 8.63 1.73 -9.69
CA ALA A 329 9.43 1.30 -10.83
C ALA A 329 10.81 0.73 -10.43
N ARG A 330 11.21 0.86 -9.16
CA ARG A 330 12.44 0.28 -8.58
C ARG A 330 12.47 -1.25 -8.65
N TYR A 331 11.32 -1.90 -8.51
CA TYR A 331 11.24 -3.36 -8.36
C TYR A 331 10.75 -4.07 -9.63
N GLY A 332 10.44 -3.32 -10.68
CA GLY A 332 9.91 -3.84 -11.93
C GLY A 332 8.52 -3.32 -12.23
N THR A 333 7.78 -4.10 -13.03
CA THR A 333 6.46 -3.77 -13.57
C THR A 333 5.32 -4.32 -12.70
N GLY A 334 4.10 -3.81 -12.92
CA GLY A 334 2.90 -4.37 -12.30
C GLY A 334 2.66 -5.84 -12.65
N ASP A 335 2.93 -6.27 -13.90
CA ASP A 335 2.83 -7.68 -14.30
C ASP A 335 3.75 -8.58 -13.45
N GLU A 336 4.97 -8.12 -13.20
CA GLU A 336 5.94 -8.86 -12.39
C GLU A 336 5.55 -8.89 -10.89
N PHE A 337 4.95 -7.81 -10.37
CA PHE A 337 4.39 -7.83 -9.00
C PHE A 337 3.19 -8.77 -8.88
N ALA A 338 2.27 -8.75 -9.85
CA ALA A 338 1.15 -9.68 -9.88
C ALA A 338 1.64 -11.14 -9.92
N ALA A 339 2.70 -11.43 -10.70
CA ALA A 339 3.30 -12.74 -10.74
C ALA A 339 3.92 -13.15 -9.39
N PHE A 340 4.58 -12.22 -8.70
CA PHE A 340 5.07 -12.44 -7.34
C PHE A 340 3.94 -12.80 -6.36
N VAL A 341 2.81 -12.09 -6.39
CA VAL A 341 1.64 -12.40 -5.54
C VAL A 341 1.08 -13.79 -5.89
N ASN A 342 0.93 -14.10 -7.17
CA ASN A 342 0.51 -15.43 -7.63
C ASN A 342 1.42 -16.54 -7.07
N ASP A 343 2.74 -16.35 -7.14
CA ASP A 343 3.71 -17.32 -6.66
C ASP A 343 3.67 -17.48 -5.13
N CYS A 344 3.41 -16.40 -4.40
CA CYS A 344 3.13 -16.46 -2.96
C CYS A 344 1.90 -17.34 -2.68
N HIS A 345 0.80 -17.14 -3.39
CA HIS A 345 -0.44 -17.92 -3.22
C HIS A 345 -0.24 -19.40 -3.57
N VAL A 346 0.45 -19.71 -4.67
CA VAL A 346 0.82 -21.07 -5.06
C VAL A 346 1.70 -21.72 -3.98
N ALA A 347 2.57 -20.94 -3.34
CA ALA A 347 3.39 -21.40 -2.23
C ALA A 347 2.63 -21.54 -0.89
N GLY A 348 1.39 -21.02 -0.81
CA GLY A 348 0.55 -21.03 0.38
C GLY A 348 0.83 -19.89 1.36
N ILE A 349 1.32 -18.76 0.86
CA ILE A 349 1.70 -17.56 1.62
C ILE A 349 0.78 -16.40 1.18
N GLY A 350 0.17 -15.72 2.15
CA GLY A 350 -0.62 -14.53 1.85
C GLY A 350 0.21 -13.25 1.77
N VAL A 351 -0.28 -12.25 1.06
CA VAL A 351 0.41 -10.97 0.86
C VAL A 351 -0.42 -9.83 1.45
N ILE A 352 0.17 -9.11 2.40
CA ILE A 352 -0.37 -7.88 2.98
C ILE A 352 0.46 -6.70 2.49
N LEU A 353 -0.19 -5.59 2.15
CA LEU A 353 0.48 -4.34 1.79
C LEU A 353 0.25 -3.27 2.84
N ASP A 354 1.32 -2.60 3.25
CA ASP A 354 1.20 -1.28 3.86
C ASP A 354 0.63 -0.30 2.83
N TRP A 355 -0.55 0.22 3.13
CA TRP A 355 -1.28 1.16 2.30
C TRP A 355 -1.45 2.47 3.07
N VAL A 356 -1.17 3.59 2.39
CA VAL A 356 -0.96 4.89 3.05
C VAL A 356 -2.07 5.88 2.64
N PRO A 357 -3.22 5.87 3.33
CA PRO A 357 -4.31 6.82 3.10
C PRO A 357 -4.24 8.07 3.97
N ALA A 358 -3.29 8.15 4.91
CA ALA A 358 -3.25 9.21 5.90
C ALA A 358 -2.77 10.55 5.32
N HIS A 359 -1.77 10.51 4.42
CA HIS A 359 -1.09 11.71 3.95
C HIS A 359 -0.35 11.49 2.63
N PHE A 360 0.14 12.58 2.03
CA PHE A 360 1.01 12.58 0.85
C PHE A 360 1.99 13.78 0.89
N PRO A 361 3.18 13.68 0.28
CA PRO A 361 4.19 14.73 0.38
C PRO A 361 3.85 15.98 -0.46
N THR A 362 4.60 17.06 -0.22
CA THR A 362 4.39 18.39 -0.82
C THR A 362 5.01 18.57 -2.21
N ASP A 363 5.58 17.50 -2.79
CA ASP A 363 6.17 17.48 -4.11
C ASP A 363 5.29 18.14 -5.17
N THR A 364 5.84 19.17 -5.82
CA THR A 364 5.07 20.01 -6.76
C THR A 364 4.58 19.27 -8.01
N HIS A 365 5.23 18.16 -8.38
CA HIS A 365 4.80 17.29 -9.48
C HIS A 365 3.66 16.34 -9.05
N GLY A 366 3.41 16.18 -7.75
CA GLY A 366 2.38 15.32 -7.17
C GLY A 366 1.03 16.01 -6.97
N LEU A 367 0.30 15.58 -5.94
CA LEU A 367 -1.10 15.98 -5.69
C LEU A 367 -1.27 17.38 -5.09
N ALA A 368 -0.22 17.97 -4.53
CA ALA A 368 -0.29 19.27 -3.86
C ALA A 368 -0.80 20.38 -4.81
N GLN A 369 -1.87 21.08 -4.41
CA GLN A 369 -2.53 22.12 -5.20
C GLN A 369 -2.79 21.72 -6.66
N PHE A 370 -3.25 20.49 -6.89
CA PHE A 370 -3.22 19.82 -8.19
C PHE A 370 -3.74 20.66 -9.36
N ASP A 371 -4.89 21.34 -9.19
CA ASP A 371 -5.51 22.19 -10.21
C ASP A 371 -5.38 23.71 -9.93
N GLY A 372 -4.46 24.09 -9.05
CA GLY A 372 -4.27 25.45 -8.56
C GLY A 372 -5.14 25.80 -7.35
N THR A 373 -5.82 24.80 -6.78
CA THR A 373 -6.56 24.87 -5.52
C THR A 373 -6.21 23.68 -4.64
N ALA A 374 -6.55 23.74 -3.36
CA ALA A 374 -6.51 22.58 -2.46
C ALA A 374 -7.56 21.54 -2.90
N LEU A 375 -7.15 20.61 -3.78
CA LEU A 375 -8.03 19.69 -4.47
C LEU A 375 -8.14 18.37 -3.73
N TYR A 376 -6.99 17.73 -3.49
CA TYR A 376 -6.87 16.45 -2.78
C TYR A 376 -6.69 16.67 -1.28
N GLU A 377 -6.04 17.76 -0.89
CA GLU A 377 -5.83 18.19 0.49
C GLU A 377 -6.96 19.08 1.03
N TYR A 378 -7.05 19.24 2.36
CA TYR A 378 -7.93 20.26 2.93
C TYR A 378 -7.39 21.67 2.65
N GLY A 379 -8.29 22.59 2.25
CA GLY A 379 -7.91 23.99 2.00
C GLY A 379 -7.55 24.80 3.25
N ASN A 380 -7.96 24.33 4.44
CA ASN A 380 -7.53 24.91 5.70
C ASN A 380 -6.26 24.19 6.19
N PRO A 381 -5.11 24.88 6.31
CA PRO A 381 -3.86 24.26 6.75
C PRO A 381 -3.90 23.66 8.15
N GLN A 382 -4.77 24.17 9.04
CA GLN A 382 -4.95 23.62 10.39
C GLN A 382 -5.62 22.23 10.39
N GLU A 383 -6.23 21.84 9.27
CA GLU A 383 -6.84 20.52 9.07
C GLU A 383 -5.98 19.68 8.11
N GLY A 384 -5.42 20.32 7.08
CA GLY A 384 -4.81 19.66 5.91
C GLY A 384 -3.31 19.39 5.95
N PHE A 385 -2.62 19.59 7.08
CA PHE A 385 -1.17 19.49 7.14
C PHE A 385 -0.63 18.81 8.41
N HIS A 386 0.29 17.86 8.25
CA HIS A 386 1.08 17.28 9.35
C HIS A 386 2.38 18.06 9.52
N GLN A 387 2.50 18.83 10.62
CA GLN A 387 3.62 19.74 10.85
C GLN A 387 4.96 19.02 11.05
N ASP A 388 4.96 17.88 11.75
CA ASP A 388 6.20 17.14 12.04
C ASP A 388 6.70 16.31 10.86
N TRP A 389 5.83 16.03 9.87
CA TRP A 389 6.15 15.20 8.71
C TRP A 389 6.33 16.01 7.42
N ASP A 390 5.96 17.29 7.43
CA ASP A 390 5.98 18.18 6.26
C ASP A 390 5.13 17.64 5.09
N THR A 391 3.96 17.06 5.40
CA THR A 391 3.07 16.41 4.43
C THR A 391 1.63 16.92 4.50
N LEU A 392 0.91 16.80 3.38
CA LEU A 392 -0.50 17.16 3.23
C LEU A 392 -1.42 15.98 3.59
N ILE A 393 -2.62 16.30 4.07
CA ILE A 393 -3.63 15.31 4.49
C ILE A 393 -4.75 15.27 3.47
N TYR A 394 -5.12 14.07 3.01
CA TYR A 394 -6.24 13.85 2.10
C TYR A 394 -7.56 14.38 2.69
N ASN A 395 -8.30 15.15 1.91
CA ASN A 395 -9.63 15.62 2.24
C ASN A 395 -10.67 14.53 2.05
N LEU A 396 -10.70 13.57 2.97
CA LEU A 396 -11.63 12.43 2.96
C LEU A 396 -13.10 12.84 3.15
N GLY A 397 -13.37 14.11 3.49
CA GLY A 397 -14.71 14.70 3.50
C GLY A 397 -15.20 15.12 2.11
N ARG A 398 -14.30 15.18 1.11
CA ARG A 398 -14.65 15.47 -0.27
C ARG A 398 -14.98 14.17 -1.01
N THR A 399 -16.17 14.12 -1.59
CA THR A 399 -16.74 12.92 -2.21
C THR A 399 -15.80 12.25 -3.22
N GLU A 400 -15.18 13.00 -4.12
CA GLU A 400 -14.29 12.45 -5.14
C GLU A 400 -12.98 11.90 -4.55
N VAL A 401 -12.43 12.56 -3.51
CA VAL A 401 -11.21 12.13 -2.81
C VAL A 401 -11.49 10.89 -1.96
N HIS A 402 -12.65 10.86 -1.29
CA HIS A 402 -13.14 9.70 -0.56
C HIS A 402 -13.25 8.49 -1.49
N GLY A 403 -13.90 8.65 -2.65
CA GLY A 403 -14.03 7.60 -3.66
C GLY A 403 -12.70 7.17 -4.29
N TYR A 404 -11.80 8.12 -4.55
CA TYR A 404 -10.44 7.88 -5.04
C TYR A 404 -9.67 6.95 -4.09
N MET A 405 -9.72 7.21 -2.78
CA MET A 405 -9.03 6.39 -1.80
C MET A 405 -9.67 4.99 -1.68
N LEU A 406 -11.00 4.88 -1.69
CA LEU A 406 -11.67 3.57 -1.73
C LEU A 406 -11.28 2.75 -2.97
N ALA A 407 -11.23 3.39 -4.14
CA ALA A 407 -10.81 2.74 -5.37
C ALA A 407 -9.33 2.30 -5.31
N SER A 408 -8.45 3.07 -4.64
CA SER A 408 -7.04 2.69 -4.48
C SER A 408 -6.87 1.43 -3.64
N ALA A 409 -7.63 1.27 -2.55
CA ALA A 409 -7.60 0.05 -1.74
C ALA A 409 -8.08 -1.16 -2.57
N LEU A 410 -9.21 -1.01 -3.28
CA LEU A 410 -9.78 -2.08 -4.11
C LEU A 410 -8.89 -2.45 -5.30
N HIS A 411 -8.07 -1.52 -5.80
CA HIS A 411 -7.16 -1.78 -6.89
C HIS A 411 -6.20 -2.93 -6.55
N TRP A 412 -5.56 -2.86 -5.39
CA TRP A 412 -4.63 -3.90 -4.91
C TRP A 412 -5.35 -5.20 -4.58
N LEU A 413 -6.50 -5.13 -3.90
CA LEU A 413 -7.24 -6.31 -3.45
C LEU A 413 -7.90 -7.09 -4.60
N LYS A 414 -8.34 -6.41 -5.67
CA LYS A 414 -9.10 -7.01 -6.78
C LYS A 414 -8.25 -7.30 -8.01
N HIS A 415 -7.33 -6.41 -8.38
CA HIS A 415 -6.54 -6.57 -9.61
C HIS A 415 -5.20 -7.27 -9.36
N PHE A 416 -4.64 -7.14 -8.16
CA PHE A 416 -3.37 -7.78 -7.76
C PHE A 416 -3.54 -8.92 -6.76
N HIS A 417 -4.80 -9.26 -6.41
CA HIS A 417 -5.16 -10.34 -5.48
C HIS A 417 -4.53 -10.24 -4.08
N VAL A 418 -4.03 -9.07 -3.67
CA VAL A 418 -3.49 -8.85 -2.31
C VAL A 418 -4.52 -9.29 -1.25
N ASP A 419 -4.05 -9.95 -0.20
CA ASP A 419 -4.90 -10.57 0.82
C ASP A 419 -5.27 -9.62 1.97
N GLY A 420 -4.52 -8.55 2.16
CA GLY A 420 -4.85 -7.54 3.14
C GLY A 420 -4.11 -6.23 2.97
N LEU A 421 -4.63 -5.20 3.62
CA LEU A 421 -4.02 -3.88 3.70
C LEU A 421 -3.75 -3.53 5.16
N ARG A 422 -2.57 -2.99 5.46
CA ARG A 422 -2.23 -2.42 6.76
C ARG A 422 -2.19 -0.91 6.64
N VAL A 423 -2.98 -0.21 7.47
CA VAL A 423 -3.03 1.25 7.54
C VAL A 423 -2.13 1.71 8.67
N ASP A 424 -1.05 2.40 8.30
CA ASP A 424 -0.15 3.05 9.25
C ASP A 424 -0.79 4.30 9.86
N ALA A 425 -0.39 4.62 11.09
CA ALA A 425 -0.69 5.86 11.79
C ALA A 425 -2.17 6.25 11.76
N VAL A 426 -3.09 5.30 12.03
CA VAL A 426 -4.54 5.57 12.04
C VAL A 426 -4.90 6.70 13.03
N ALA A 427 -4.14 6.84 14.11
CA ALA A 427 -4.27 7.95 15.06
C ALA A 427 -4.12 9.33 14.38
N SER A 428 -3.25 9.45 13.37
CA SER A 428 -3.05 10.68 12.60
C SER A 428 -4.29 11.08 11.80
N MET A 429 -5.10 10.10 11.41
CA MET A 429 -6.36 10.30 10.70
C MET A 429 -7.50 10.61 11.67
N LEU A 430 -7.58 9.89 12.79
CA LEU A 430 -8.70 9.95 13.73
C LEU A 430 -8.81 11.27 14.50
N TYR A 431 -7.70 12.00 14.65
CA TYR A 431 -7.64 13.18 15.51
C TYR A 431 -7.27 14.45 14.76
N ARG A 432 -8.13 15.47 14.87
CA ARG A 432 -7.88 16.82 14.36
C ARG A 432 -6.75 17.53 15.11
N ASP A 433 -6.40 17.10 16.31
CA ASP A 433 -5.31 17.64 17.12
C ASP A 433 -4.03 16.78 17.09
N TYR A 434 -3.94 15.78 16.20
CA TYR A 434 -2.75 14.92 16.11
C TYR A 434 -1.49 15.75 15.84
N SER A 435 -0.53 15.66 16.76
CA SER A 435 0.71 16.43 16.79
C SER A 435 0.56 17.94 16.58
N ARG A 436 -0.52 18.53 17.12
CA ARG A 436 -0.79 19.98 17.05
C ARG A 436 -0.94 20.56 18.46
N LYS A 437 -0.41 21.76 18.69
CA LYS A 437 -0.57 22.43 20.00
C LYS A 437 -1.96 23.04 20.14
N ALA A 438 -2.33 23.39 21.37
CA ALA A 438 -3.55 24.15 21.63
C ALA A 438 -3.57 25.46 20.82
N GLY A 439 -4.63 25.69 20.05
CA GLY A 439 -4.78 26.86 19.18
C GLY A 439 -4.27 26.67 17.74
N GLU A 440 -3.66 25.52 17.42
CA GLU A 440 -3.15 25.18 16.07
C GLU A 440 -4.07 24.22 15.31
N TRP A 441 -5.26 23.90 15.84
CA TRP A 441 -6.25 23.00 15.22
C TRP A 441 -7.69 23.49 15.45
N VAL A 442 -8.62 22.99 14.64
CA VAL A 442 -10.05 23.36 14.67
C VAL A 442 -10.89 22.14 15.10
N PRO A 443 -11.79 22.27 16.09
CA PRO A 443 -12.65 21.17 16.50
C PRO A 443 -13.68 20.77 15.45
N ASN A 444 -14.19 19.55 15.56
CA ASN A 444 -15.28 19.08 14.72
C ASN A 444 -16.58 19.84 15.01
N ARG A 445 -17.62 19.59 14.20
CA ARG A 445 -18.94 20.24 14.33
C ARG A 445 -19.64 20.05 15.69
N HIS A 446 -19.17 19.12 16.52
CA HIS A 446 -19.67 18.84 17.87
C HIS A 446 -18.76 19.39 18.98
N GLY A 447 -17.67 20.08 18.63
CA GLY A 447 -16.70 20.64 19.57
C GLY A 447 -15.59 19.68 20.02
N GLY A 448 -15.56 18.45 19.47
CA GLY A 448 -14.57 17.43 19.81
C GLY A 448 -13.33 17.44 18.91
N ARG A 449 -12.34 16.61 19.26
CA ARG A 449 -11.08 16.42 18.52
C ARG A 449 -11.16 15.34 17.44
N GLU A 450 -12.26 14.59 17.40
CA GLU A 450 -12.44 13.48 16.47
C GLU A 450 -12.60 14.00 15.04
N ASN A 451 -11.87 13.42 14.09
CA ASN A 451 -12.00 13.70 12.67
C ASN A 451 -13.14 12.86 12.09
N LEU A 452 -14.34 13.43 12.05
CA LEU A 452 -15.55 12.70 11.65
C LEU A 452 -15.48 12.21 10.20
N GLU A 453 -14.86 12.98 9.32
CA GLU A 453 -14.69 12.64 7.91
C GLU A 453 -13.77 11.42 7.73
N ALA A 454 -12.66 11.36 8.47
CA ALA A 454 -11.77 10.19 8.46
C ALA A 454 -12.42 8.97 9.11
N ILE A 455 -13.17 9.14 10.21
CA ILE A 455 -13.90 8.03 10.86
C ILE A 455 -14.94 7.43 9.91
N ASP A 456 -15.69 8.28 9.21
CA ASP A 456 -16.68 7.85 8.20
C ASP A 456 -16.00 7.09 7.06
N PHE A 457 -14.89 7.63 6.54
CA PHE A 457 -14.08 6.96 5.52
C PHE A 457 -13.57 5.59 5.96
N LEU A 458 -12.98 5.46 7.15
CA LEU A 458 -12.43 4.19 7.62
C LEU A 458 -13.53 3.13 7.81
N ARG A 459 -14.71 3.52 8.29
CA ARG A 459 -15.87 2.61 8.37
C ARG A 459 -16.34 2.19 6.97
N HIS A 460 -16.50 3.16 6.07
CA HIS A 460 -16.94 2.90 4.70
C HIS A 460 -15.93 2.03 3.95
N LEU A 461 -14.63 2.24 4.14
CA LEU A 461 -13.56 1.40 3.61
C LEU A 461 -13.74 -0.06 4.03
N ASN A 462 -13.86 -0.31 5.34
CA ASN A 462 -14.00 -1.67 5.85
C ASN A 462 -15.29 -2.35 5.35
N ASP A 463 -16.41 -1.63 5.32
CA ASP A 463 -17.68 -2.15 4.78
C ASP A 463 -17.57 -2.49 3.29
N VAL A 464 -16.91 -1.63 2.51
CA VAL A 464 -16.70 -1.84 1.07
C VAL A 464 -15.76 -3.02 0.82
N VAL A 465 -14.64 -3.12 1.54
CA VAL A 465 -13.69 -4.25 1.40
C VAL A 465 -14.38 -5.57 1.74
N ALA A 466 -15.20 -5.61 2.79
CA ALA A 466 -15.94 -6.81 3.18
C ALA A 466 -16.87 -7.34 2.07
N VAL A 467 -17.41 -6.44 1.24
CA VAL A 467 -18.32 -6.79 0.12
C VAL A 467 -17.54 -7.06 -1.18
N GLU A 468 -16.61 -6.19 -1.54
CA GLU A 468 -15.93 -6.17 -2.83
C GLU A 468 -14.71 -7.10 -2.90
N ALA A 469 -14.11 -7.41 -1.76
CA ALA A 469 -12.98 -8.33 -1.63
C ALA A 469 -13.17 -9.27 -0.41
N PRO A 470 -14.18 -10.17 -0.42
CA PRO A 470 -14.50 -11.00 0.73
C PRO A 470 -13.31 -11.81 1.24
N GLY A 471 -13.15 -11.83 2.56
CA GLY A 471 -12.06 -12.53 3.23
C GLY A 471 -10.73 -11.78 3.25
N ALA A 472 -10.59 -10.63 2.59
CA ALA A 472 -9.42 -9.78 2.73
C ALA A 472 -9.35 -9.12 4.12
N LEU A 473 -8.14 -8.83 4.61
CA LEU A 473 -7.91 -8.15 5.87
C LEU A 473 -7.71 -6.64 5.67
N VAL A 474 -8.20 -5.84 6.62
CA VAL A 474 -7.74 -4.47 6.81
C VAL A 474 -7.24 -4.36 8.25
N ILE A 475 -5.97 -3.99 8.43
CA ILE A 475 -5.26 -4.00 9.71
C ILE A 475 -4.93 -2.55 10.08
N ALA A 476 -5.10 -2.18 11.36
CA ALA A 476 -4.78 -0.85 11.86
C ALA A 476 -3.52 -0.85 12.74
N GLU A 477 -2.60 0.06 12.47
CA GLU A 477 -1.73 0.61 13.51
C GLU A 477 -2.41 1.85 14.11
N GLU A 478 -2.84 1.72 15.36
CA GLU A 478 -3.53 2.79 16.08
C GLU A 478 -2.92 2.89 17.48
N SER A 479 -2.06 3.88 17.67
CA SER A 479 -1.22 4.05 18.86
C SER A 479 -1.89 4.82 20.01
N THR A 480 -3.17 5.16 19.89
CA THR A 480 -3.97 5.67 21.01
C THR A 480 -4.92 4.60 21.56
N ALA A 481 -5.67 4.96 22.60
CA ALA A 481 -6.65 4.07 23.21
C ALA A 481 -8.03 4.22 22.53
N TRP A 482 -8.10 4.38 21.21
CA TRP A 482 -9.39 4.46 20.51
C TRP A 482 -10.16 3.15 20.70
N PRO A 483 -11.42 3.17 21.16
CA PRO A 483 -12.18 1.95 21.41
C PRO A 483 -12.84 1.42 20.13
N GLY A 484 -12.90 0.09 20.00
CA GLY A 484 -13.64 -0.59 18.95
C GLY A 484 -12.97 -0.51 17.58
N VAL A 485 -11.64 -0.43 17.52
CA VAL A 485 -10.90 -0.37 16.23
C VAL A 485 -11.19 -1.61 15.40
N SER A 486 -11.15 -2.79 16.02
CA SER A 486 -11.41 -4.09 15.37
C SER A 486 -12.82 -4.64 15.58
N GLN A 487 -13.73 -3.79 16.08
CA GLN A 487 -15.15 -4.11 16.19
C GLN A 487 -15.89 -3.73 14.90
N SER A 488 -17.03 -4.38 14.64
CA SER A 488 -17.80 -4.12 13.43
C SER A 488 -18.35 -2.69 13.39
N THR A 489 -18.46 -2.13 12.19
CA THR A 489 -19.08 -0.81 11.93
C THR A 489 -20.52 -0.74 12.46
N GLN A 490 -21.27 -1.85 12.35
CA GLN A 490 -22.64 -1.98 12.88
C GLN A 490 -22.74 -1.84 14.41
N GLN A 491 -21.66 -2.17 15.14
CA GLN A 491 -21.57 -2.01 16.59
C GLN A 491 -20.94 -0.66 17.00
N GLY A 492 -20.65 0.21 16.05
CA GLY A 492 -19.99 1.50 16.28
C GLY A 492 -18.47 1.44 16.25
N GLY A 493 -17.86 0.30 15.88
CA GLY A 493 -16.42 0.19 15.66
C GLY A 493 -15.94 0.84 14.36
N LEU A 494 -14.65 0.69 14.07
CA LEU A 494 -14.04 1.16 12.80
C LEU A 494 -14.06 0.08 11.71
N GLY A 495 -14.26 -1.20 12.07
CA GLY A 495 -14.43 -2.31 11.12
C GLY A 495 -13.15 -3.06 10.76
N PHE A 496 -11.98 -2.69 11.30
CA PHE A 496 -10.72 -3.37 11.00
C PHE A 496 -10.77 -4.84 11.45
N ALA A 497 -10.02 -5.71 10.77
CA ALA A 497 -9.90 -7.11 11.16
C ALA A 497 -9.02 -7.28 12.41
N TYR A 498 -7.95 -6.49 12.50
CA TYR A 498 -6.98 -6.51 13.60
C TYR A 498 -6.45 -5.10 13.91
N LYS A 499 -6.00 -4.93 15.16
CA LYS A 499 -5.24 -3.77 15.64
C LYS A 499 -3.84 -4.22 16.10
N TRP A 500 -2.79 -3.47 15.77
CA TRP A 500 -1.48 -3.66 16.38
C TRP A 500 -1.49 -3.33 17.88
N ASN A 501 -0.97 -4.23 18.70
CA ASN A 501 -0.88 -4.04 20.15
C ASN A 501 0.39 -3.29 20.54
N MET A 502 0.37 -1.98 20.34
CA MET A 502 1.51 -1.10 20.64
C MET A 502 1.85 -1.08 22.15
N GLY A 503 0.85 -1.25 23.02
CA GLY A 503 1.06 -1.35 24.47
C GLY A 503 1.86 -2.60 24.85
N TRP A 504 1.45 -3.76 24.35
CA TRP A 504 2.21 -5.01 24.53
C TRP A 504 3.63 -4.91 23.97
N MET A 505 3.79 -4.30 22.79
CA MET A 505 5.12 -4.13 22.18
C MET A 505 6.02 -3.31 23.10
N HIS A 506 5.56 -2.15 23.57
CA HIS A 506 6.33 -1.27 24.44
C HIS A 506 6.69 -1.94 25.77
N ASP A 507 5.70 -2.50 26.47
CA ASP A 507 5.88 -3.10 27.79
C ASP A 507 6.81 -4.33 27.70
N SER A 508 6.62 -5.18 26.68
CA SER A 508 7.41 -6.41 26.55
C SER A 508 8.86 -6.15 26.13
N LEU A 509 9.09 -5.15 25.26
CA LEU A 509 10.43 -4.70 24.90
C LEU A 509 11.13 -4.01 26.08
N HIS A 510 10.41 -3.17 26.84
CA HIS A 510 10.97 -2.53 28.02
C HIS A 510 11.40 -3.56 29.06
N TYR A 511 10.56 -4.56 29.33
CA TYR A 511 10.85 -5.64 30.26
C TYR A 511 12.08 -6.45 29.85
N ILE A 512 12.14 -6.91 28.59
CA ILE A 512 13.21 -7.82 28.17
C ILE A 512 14.57 -7.10 28.05
N GLN A 513 14.58 -5.78 27.83
CA GLN A 513 15.78 -4.95 27.86
C GLN A 513 16.38 -4.79 29.26
N GLN A 514 15.58 -4.94 30.32
CA GLN A 514 16.10 -4.85 31.69
C GLN A 514 17.10 -5.96 31.95
N ASP A 515 18.22 -5.61 32.60
CA ASP A 515 19.13 -6.60 33.19
C ASP A 515 18.30 -7.59 34.02
N PRO A 516 18.52 -8.91 33.88
CA PRO A 516 17.74 -9.91 34.60
C PRO A 516 17.60 -9.68 36.11
N VAL A 517 18.57 -9.03 36.76
CA VAL A 517 18.48 -8.73 38.20
C VAL A 517 17.41 -7.69 38.54
N TYR A 518 17.00 -6.84 37.59
CA TYR A 518 16.00 -5.79 37.79
C TYR A 518 14.60 -6.19 37.35
N ARG A 519 14.44 -7.29 36.59
CA ARG A 519 13.14 -7.75 36.06
C ARG A 519 12.08 -7.98 37.13
N ALA A 520 12.47 -8.31 38.36
CA ALA A 520 11.55 -8.41 39.49
C ALA A 520 10.78 -7.11 39.78
N HIS A 521 11.38 -5.94 39.50
CA HIS A 521 10.74 -4.63 39.68
C HIS A 521 9.77 -4.27 38.55
N HIS A 522 9.87 -4.97 37.43
CA HIS A 522 9.12 -4.75 36.19
C HIS A 522 8.17 -5.91 35.87
N HIS A 523 7.98 -6.85 36.80
CA HIS A 523 7.28 -8.13 36.54
C HIS A 523 5.84 -7.95 36.01
N ASN A 524 5.19 -6.83 36.31
CA ASN A 524 3.82 -6.59 35.84
C ASN A 524 3.74 -6.19 34.36
N GLU A 525 4.85 -5.81 33.71
CA GLU A 525 4.83 -5.36 32.31
C GLU A 525 4.42 -6.47 31.35
N LEU A 526 4.88 -7.71 31.57
CA LEU A 526 4.46 -8.85 30.76
C LEU A 526 3.03 -9.34 31.04
N SER A 527 2.44 -8.98 32.18
CA SER A 527 1.08 -9.39 32.55
C SER A 527 0.02 -8.32 32.28
N PHE A 528 0.42 -7.04 32.21
CA PHE A 528 -0.50 -5.91 32.04
C PHE A 528 -1.25 -5.94 30.71
N GLY A 529 -0.58 -6.32 29.62
CA GLY A 529 -1.21 -6.43 28.29
C GLY A 529 -2.45 -7.35 28.27
N LEU A 530 -2.50 -8.36 29.14
CA LEU A 530 -3.62 -9.29 29.23
C LEU A 530 -4.86 -8.70 29.90
N VAL A 531 -4.75 -7.58 30.62
CA VAL A 531 -5.92 -6.88 31.19
C VAL A 531 -6.88 -6.42 30.09
N TYR A 532 -6.34 -6.09 28.91
CA TYR A 532 -7.11 -5.60 27.78
C TYR A 532 -6.95 -6.44 26.50
N ALA A 533 -6.23 -7.57 26.54
CA ALA A 533 -5.93 -8.40 25.36
C ALA A 533 -7.14 -8.91 24.58
N TRP A 534 -8.34 -8.86 25.16
CA TRP A 534 -9.61 -9.27 24.53
C TRP A 534 -10.56 -8.11 24.24
N SER A 535 -10.08 -6.86 24.38
CA SER A 535 -10.84 -5.66 24.00
C SER A 535 -10.88 -5.45 22.48
N GLU A 536 -9.86 -5.97 21.80
CA GLU A 536 -9.67 -5.91 20.35
C GLU A 536 -9.07 -7.25 19.88
N ARG A 537 -9.11 -7.50 18.58
CA ARG A 537 -8.33 -8.54 17.94
C ARG A 537 -6.93 -8.02 17.68
N PHE A 538 -5.97 -8.45 18.49
CA PHE A 538 -4.61 -7.93 18.41
C PHE A 538 -3.67 -8.75 17.52
N ILE A 539 -2.84 -8.03 16.76
CA ILE A 539 -1.53 -8.51 16.29
C ILE A 539 -0.49 -8.00 17.30
N LEU A 540 0.49 -8.83 17.64
CA LEU A 540 1.64 -8.50 18.48
C LEU A 540 2.79 -8.12 17.53
N PRO A 541 3.11 -6.82 17.35
CA PRO A 541 4.10 -6.41 16.36
C PRO A 541 5.48 -6.23 16.98
N ILE A 542 6.49 -6.76 16.29
CA ILE A 542 7.89 -6.31 16.39
C ILE A 542 8.27 -5.87 14.99
N SER A 543 7.96 -4.61 14.69
CA SER A 543 8.02 -4.05 13.35
C SER A 543 9.34 -3.35 13.04
N HIS A 544 9.49 -2.88 11.81
CA HIS A 544 10.62 -2.10 11.33
C HIS A 544 10.94 -0.88 12.21
N ASP A 545 9.92 -0.18 12.72
CA ASP A 545 10.07 0.99 13.58
C ASP A 545 10.81 0.72 14.89
N GLU A 546 10.84 -0.52 15.35
CA GLU A 546 11.45 -0.88 16.62
C GLU A 546 12.93 -1.22 16.52
N VAL A 547 13.51 -1.26 15.31
CA VAL A 547 14.90 -1.65 15.06
C VAL A 547 15.70 -0.62 14.26
N VAL A 548 15.36 0.66 14.44
CA VAL A 548 15.93 1.84 13.75
C VAL A 548 16.12 3.01 14.72
N HIS A 549 16.71 4.11 14.23
CA HIS A 549 16.78 5.41 14.91
C HIS A 549 17.41 5.38 16.32
N GLY A 550 18.42 4.53 16.52
CA GLY A 550 19.10 4.41 17.81
C GLY A 550 18.33 3.55 18.83
N LYS A 551 17.24 2.89 18.42
CA LYS A 551 16.51 1.95 19.28
C LYS A 551 17.23 0.61 19.43
N HIS A 552 18.32 0.37 18.72
CA HIS A 552 19.04 -0.90 18.59
C HIS A 552 18.25 -1.99 17.83
N SER A 553 18.97 -2.96 17.25
CA SER A 553 18.35 -4.16 16.70
C SER A 553 17.78 -5.05 17.82
N LEU A 554 16.88 -5.97 17.48
CA LEU A 554 16.21 -6.80 18.49
C LEU A 554 17.18 -7.61 19.37
N ILE A 555 18.25 -8.17 18.79
CA ILE A 555 19.27 -8.88 19.59
C ILE A 555 20.09 -7.92 20.45
N ASP A 556 20.37 -6.72 19.95
CA ASP A 556 21.26 -5.79 20.65
C ASP A 556 20.56 -5.10 21.84
N LYS A 557 19.23 -5.02 21.81
CA LYS A 557 18.37 -4.71 22.97
C LYS A 557 18.54 -5.69 24.14
N MET A 558 18.96 -6.93 23.88
CA MET A 558 19.03 -7.94 24.92
C MET A 558 20.24 -7.70 25.84
N PRO A 559 20.10 -7.85 27.18
CA PRO A 559 21.19 -7.65 28.13
C PRO A 559 22.10 -8.88 28.25
N GLY A 560 23.27 -8.67 28.86
CA GLY A 560 24.21 -9.72 29.22
C GLY A 560 25.29 -9.97 28.17
N ASP A 561 26.02 -11.07 28.35
CA ASP A 561 27.02 -11.54 27.38
C ASP A 561 26.38 -12.07 26.09
N ARG A 562 27.21 -12.41 25.10
CA ARG A 562 26.73 -12.92 23.80
C ARG A 562 25.77 -14.10 23.94
N TRP A 563 26.06 -15.07 24.82
CA TRP A 563 25.18 -16.23 25.00
C TRP A 563 23.85 -15.80 25.62
N GLN A 564 23.88 -14.94 26.64
CA GLN A 564 22.69 -14.40 27.29
C GLN A 564 21.84 -13.53 26.35
N LYS A 565 22.45 -12.75 25.44
CA LYS A 565 21.71 -12.00 24.42
C LYS A 565 20.90 -12.92 23.52
N PHE A 566 21.51 -14.00 23.00
CA PHE A 566 20.80 -15.00 22.21
C PHE A 566 19.75 -15.76 23.03
N ALA A 567 20.03 -16.12 24.28
CA ALA A 567 19.05 -16.79 25.15
C ALA A 567 17.83 -15.90 25.41
N ASN A 568 18.04 -14.61 25.73
CA ASN A 568 16.97 -13.63 25.86
C ASN A 568 16.15 -13.48 24.58
N LEU A 569 16.80 -13.38 23.42
CA LEU A 569 16.11 -13.29 22.13
C LEU A 569 15.22 -14.52 21.89
N ARG A 570 15.74 -15.72 22.10
CA ARG A 570 14.98 -16.97 21.95
C ARG A 570 13.82 -17.05 22.94
N ALA A 571 14.02 -16.66 24.20
CA ALA A 571 12.96 -16.62 25.21
C ALA A 571 11.88 -15.60 24.85
N TYR A 572 12.27 -14.42 24.38
CA TYR A 572 11.36 -13.35 23.98
C TYR A 572 10.49 -13.72 22.79
N LEU A 573 11.09 -14.27 21.72
CA LEU A 573 10.34 -14.75 20.55
C LEU A 573 9.40 -15.90 20.93
N SER A 574 9.85 -16.80 21.81
CA SER A 574 9.00 -17.90 22.31
C SER A 574 7.82 -17.40 23.15
N PHE A 575 8.04 -16.38 23.98
CA PHE A 575 7.00 -15.68 24.72
C PHE A 575 5.99 -15.03 23.77
N MET A 576 6.46 -14.27 22.78
CA MET A 576 5.62 -13.64 21.78
C MET A 576 4.72 -14.65 21.04
N TRP A 577 5.27 -15.80 20.63
CA TRP A 577 4.50 -16.85 19.92
C TRP A 577 3.45 -17.53 20.81
N THR A 578 3.67 -17.58 22.12
CA THR A 578 2.77 -18.24 23.09
C THR A 578 1.82 -17.30 23.81
N HIS A 579 2.05 -16.00 23.74
CA HIS A 579 1.12 -14.97 24.21
C HIS A 579 -0.14 -14.91 23.29
N PRO A 580 -1.34 -14.64 23.82
CA PRO A 580 -2.53 -14.41 22.98
C PRO A 580 -2.34 -13.24 22.00
N GLY A 581 -2.79 -13.44 20.75
CA GLY A 581 -2.72 -12.45 19.65
C GLY A 581 -1.96 -13.00 18.44
N LYS A 582 -2.18 -12.42 17.25
CA LYS A 582 -1.49 -12.81 16.01
C LYS A 582 -0.05 -12.27 15.99
N LYS A 583 0.82 -12.76 15.09
CA LYS A 583 2.27 -12.49 15.17
C LYS A 583 2.74 -11.65 13.98
N LEU A 584 3.59 -10.66 14.23
CA LEU A 584 4.32 -9.93 13.19
C LEU A 584 5.77 -9.71 13.62
N LEU A 585 6.71 -10.13 12.77
CA LEU A 585 8.14 -9.99 13.00
C LEU A 585 8.82 -9.40 11.76
N PHE A 586 9.58 -8.32 11.96
CA PHE A 586 10.33 -7.68 10.90
C PHE A 586 11.60 -8.44 10.53
N MET A 587 11.92 -8.40 9.24
CA MET A 587 13.12 -8.98 8.65
C MET A 587 14.41 -8.58 9.39
N GLY A 588 15.33 -9.53 9.54
CA GLY A 588 16.56 -9.40 10.32
C GLY A 588 16.40 -9.85 11.78
N CYS A 589 15.21 -9.75 12.36
CA CYS A 589 14.96 -10.18 13.74
C CYS A 589 14.98 -11.71 13.88
N GLU A 590 14.56 -12.44 12.84
CA GLU A 590 14.40 -13.89 12.84
C GLU A 590 15.73 -14.67 12.89
N PHE A 591 16.85 -14.03 12.56
CA PHE A 591 18.18 -14.61 12.75
C PHE A 591 19.07 -13.79 13.70
N GLY A 592 18.51 -12.77 14.36
CA GLY A 592 19.23 -11.94 15.31
C GLY A 592 20.32 -11.07 14.68
N GLN A 593 19.97 -10.24 13.69
CA GLN A 593 20.88 -9.24 13.12
C GLN A 593 21.38 -8.25 14.18
N TRP A 594 22.68 -7.95 14.19
CA TRP A 594 23.29 -7.04 15.16
C TRP A 594 23.08 -5.56 14.85
N ARG A 595 23.14 -5.19 13.57
CA ARG A 595 22.96 -3.80 13.16
C ARG A 595 21.48 -3.45 13.11
N GLU A 596 21.17 -2.21 13.44
CA GLU A 596 19.86 -1.63 13.11
C GLU A 596 19.58 -1.80 11.62
N TRP A 597 18.30 -1.86 11.28
CA TRP A 597 17.90 -1.90 9.88
C TRP A 597 18.35 -0.61 9.18
N ASN A 598 18.93 -0.77 8.00
CA ASN A 598 19.32 0.33 7.14
C ASN A 598 18.73 0.08 5.75
N HIS A 599 17.80 0.93 5.33
CA HIS A 599 17.13 0.84 4.03
C HIS A 599 18.10 0.97 2.82
N ASP A 600 19.29 1.57 3.01
CA ASP A 600 20.32 1.70 1.98
C ASP A 600 21.23 0.47 1.85
N GLN A 601 21.06 -0.55 2.71
CA GLN A 601 21.87 -1.78 2.69
C GLN A 601 21.00 -3.02 2.73
N GLN A 602 21.51 -4.15 2.21
CA GLN A 602 20.88 -5.44 2.48
C GLN A 602 21.06 -5.87 3.94
N LEU A 603 20.25 -6.83 4.38
CA LEU A 603 20.43 -7.46 5.69
C LEU A 603 21.78 -8.20 5.79
N ASP A 604 22.21 -8.46 7.03
CA ASP A 604 23.49 -9.09 7.37
C ASP A 604 23.49 -10.61 7.16
N TRP A 605 23.19 -11.07 5.94
CA TRP A 605 23.06 -12.49 5.59
C TRP A 605 24.29 -13.34 5.91
N TYR A 606 25.48 -12.74 5.94
CA TYR A 606 26.71 -13.43 6.34
C TYR A 606 26.65 -13.97 7.78
N LEU A 607 25.77 -13.44 8.65
CA LEU A 607 25.61 -13.93 10.02
C LEU A 607 25.08 -15.36 10.08
N LEU A 608 24.36 -15.81 9.05
CA LEU A 608 23.90 -17.20 8.94
C LEU A 608 25.03 -18.21 8.73
N GLN A 609 26.31 -17.80 8.69
CA GLN A 609 27.42 -18.76 8.78
C GLN A 609 27.70 -19.22 10.23
N TYR A 610 27.19 -18.51 11.24
CA TYR A 610 27.42 -18.80 12.65
C TYR A 610 26.23 -19.56 13.28
N SER A 611 26.53 -20.44 14.24
CA SER A 611 25.55 -21.37 14.83
C SER A 611 24.40 -20.69 15.56
N GLU A 612 24.66 -19.59 16.26
CA GLU A 612 23.68 -18.94 17.13
C GLU A 612 22.60 -18.24 16.30
N HIS A 613 22.98 -17.60 15.20
CA HIS A 613 22.05 -16.99 14.25
C HIS A 613 21.18 -18.03 13.55
N LYS A 614 21.78 -19.15 13.09
CA LYS A 614 21.02 -20.31 12.59
C LYS A 614 20.09 -20.90 13.67
N GLY A 615 20.51 -20.88 14.93
CA GLY A 615 19.74 -21.35 16.06
C GLY A 615 18.47 -20.53 16.29
N VAL A 616 18.55 -19.20 16.21
CA VAL A 616 17.37 -18.31 16.28
C VAL A 616 16.47 -18.53 15.08
N GLN A 617 17.03 -18.61 13.87
CA GLN A 617 16.27 -18.88 12.65
C GLN A 617 15.51 -20.20 12.73
N LYS A 618 16.16 -21.26 13.22
CA LYS A 618 15.51 -22.56 13.44
C LYS A 618 14.43 -22.49 14.51
N LEU A 619 14.65 -21.71 15.57
CA LEU A 619 13.65 -21.47 16.61
C LEU A 619 12.40 -20.81 16.02
N VAL A 620 12.55 -19.76 15.20
CA VAL A 620 11.40 -19.12 14.53
C VAL A 620 10.66 -20.12 13.63
N SER A 621 11.39 -20.93 12.85
CA SER A 621 10.80 -21.99 12.02
C SER A 621 9.98 -22.99 12.84
N ASP A 622 10.51 -23.47 13.98
CA ASP A 622 9.78 -24.39 14.85
C ASP A 622 8.61 -23.73 15.58
N LEU A 623 8.75 -22.48 16.02
CA LEU A 623 7.67 -21.70 16.62
C LEU A 623 6.51 -21.52 15.64
N ASN A 624 6.80 -21.17 14.38
CA ASN A 624 5.80 -21.06 13.33
C ASN A 624 5.11 -22.40 13.02
N ARG A 625 5.88 -23.49 12.97
CA ARG A 625 5.30 -24.84 12.83
C ARG A 625 4.36 -25.16 13.98
N LEU A 626 4.81 -25.00 15.23
CA LEU A 626 3.99 -25.23 16.42
C LEU A 626 2.74 -24.35 16.44
N TYR A 627 2.86 -23.07 16.12
CA TYR A 627 1.74 -22.15 16.06
C TYR A 627 0.67 -22.59 15.06
N ARG A 628 1.05 -23.22 13.94
CA ARG A 628 0.09 -23.77 12.96
C ARG A 628 -0.48 -25.13 13.37
N GLU A 629 0.34 -25.99 13.95
CA GLU A 629 -0.03 -27.37 14.30
C GLU A 629 -0.85 -27.47 15.59
N GLU A 630 -0.71 -26.51 16.50
CA GLU A 630 -1.30 -26.55 17.84
C GLU A 630 -2.44 -25.53 17.97
N PRO A 631 -3.72 -25.97 17.90
CA PRO A 631 -4.86 -25.07 17.91
C PRO A 631 -4.96 -24.17 19.15
N ALA A 632 -4.45 -24.66 20.29
CA ALA A 632 -4.41 -23.90 21.54
C ALA A 632 -3.64 -22.57 21.43
N LEU A 633 -2.68 -22.47 20.51
CA LEU A 633 -1.86 -21.28 20.34
C LEU A 633 -2.55 -20.18 19.52
N HIS A 634 -3.61 -20.48 18.76
CA HIS A 634 -4.18 -19.52 17.80
C HIS A 634 -5.72 -19.47 17.70
N GLU A 635 -6.45 -20.53 18.06
CA GLU A 635 -7.91 -20.59 17.86
C GLU A 635 -8.69 -19.61 18.73
N GLN A 636 -8.16 -19.30 19.92
CA GLN A 636 -8.84 -18.51 20.95
C GLN A 636 -7.97 -17.32 21.39
N ASP A 637 -7.27 -16.69 20.45
CA ASP A 637 -6.43 -15.51 20.73
C ASP A 637 -7.27 -14.30 21.19
N ASP A 638 -8.50 -14.16 20.70
CA ASP A 638 -9.37 -12.99 20.95
C ASP A 638 -10.47 -13.25 22.00
N VAL A 639 -10.41 -14.37 22.74
CA VAL A 639 -11.34 -14.66 23.84
C VAL A 639 -10.62 -15.12 25.12
N PRO A 640 -11.10 -14.72 26.33
CA PRO A 640 -10.45 -15.05 27.59
C PRO A 640 -10.25 -16.55 27.86
N GLN A 641 -11.14 -17.40 27.32
CA GLN A 641 -11.10 -18.85 27.51
C GLN A 641 -9.84 -19.50 26.93
N GLY A 642 -9.16 -18.85 25.98
CA GLY A 642 -7.93 -19.34 25.38
C GLY A 642 -6.69 -19.24 26.27
N PHE A 643 -6.79 -18.61 27.44
CA PHE A 643 -5.66 -18.30 28.32
C PHE A 643 -6.02 -18.48 29.80
N GLN A 644 -5.08 -19.01 30.59
CA GLN A 644 -5.23 -19.08 32.05
C GLN A 644 -3.87 -18.91 32.73
N TRP A 645 -3.75 -17.89 33.60
CA TRP A 645 -2.60 -17.76 34.48
C TRP A 645 -2.51 -18.92 35.49
N LEU A 646 -1.31 -19.44 35.67
CA LEU A 646 -0.95 -20.33 36.78
C LEU A 646 0.01 -19.61 37.74
N ILE A 647 0.99 -18.91 37.19
CA ILE A 647 1.99 -18.10 37.90
C ILE A 647 2.14 -16.80 37.12
N GLY A 648 1.71 -15.69 37.73
CA GLY A 648 1.89 -14.34 37.19
C GLY A 648 2.47 -13.38 38.21
N ASP A 649 2.86 -13.88 39.39
CA ASP A 649 3.24 -13.13 40.59
C ASP A 649 4.60 -13.55 41.16
N ASP A 650 5.33 -14.49 40.54
CA ASP A 650 6.68 -14.87 40.96
C ASP A 650 7.75 -13.89 40.44
N ALA A 651 7.62 -12.64 40.87
CA ALA A 651 8.52 -11.55 40.54
C ALA A 651 9.97 -11.84 40.97
N ILE A 652 10.15 -12.46 42.14
CA ILE A 652 11.47 -12.75 42.72
C ILE A 652 12.30 -13.63 41.78
N ASN A 653 11.68 -14.63 41.16
CA ASN A 653 12.37 -15.48 40.20
C ASN A 653 12.20 -15.04 38.74
N SER A 654 11.34 -14.05 38.48
CA SER A 654 10.90 -13.65 37.13
C SER A 654 10.43 -14.85 36.31
N VAL A 655 9.62 -15.69 36.96
CA VAL A 655 9.01 -16.88 36.35
C VAL A 655 7.53 -16.60 36.08
N TYR A 656 7.09 -16.97 34.89
CA TYR A 656 5.69 -16.93 34.48
C TYR A 656 5.27 -18.32 34.03
N ALA A 657 4.04 -18.71 34.33
CA ALA A 657 3.45 -19.94 33.83
C ALA A 657 1.97 -19.74 33.52
N TRP A 658 1.54 -20.23 32.36
CA TRP A 658 0.16 -20.13 31.92
C TRP A 658 -0.25 -21.32 31.05
N MET A 659 -1.56 -21.51 30.92
CA MET A 659 -2.15 -22.43 29.97
C MET A 659 -2.65 -21.66 28.76
N ARG A 660 -2.42 -22.23 27.58
CA ARG A 660 -3.15 -21.93 26.35
C ARG A 660 -4.14 -23.04 26.07
N TRP A 661 -5.34 -22.71 25.61
CA TRP A 661 -6.43 -23.66 25.43
C TRP A 661 -7.00 -23.60 24.01
N SER A 662 -7.13 -24.76 23.37
CA SER A 662 -7.91 -24.88 22.14
C SER A 662 -9.41 -24.82 22.44
N LYS A 663 -10.22 -24.64 21.40
CA LYS A 663 -11.68 -24.62 21.55
C LYS A 663 -12.24 -25.95 22.06
N ASP A 664 -11.56 -27.05 21.72
CA ASP A 664 -11.88 -28.41 22.16
C ASP A 664 -11.29 -28.76 23.54
N GLY A 665 -10.71 -27.79 24.25
CA GLY A 665 -10.17 -27.96 25.60
C GLY A 665 -8.82 -28.69 25.65
N GLN A 666 -8.06 -28.72 24.54
CA GLN A 666 -6.69 -29.24 24.55
C GLN A 666 -5.73 -28.15 25.09
N PRO A 667 -4.95 -28.47 26.13
CA PRO A 667 -4.05 -27.50 26.76
C PRO A 667 -2.62 -27.52 26.21
N ILE A 668 -1.97 -26.36 26.25
CA ILE A 668 -0.50 -26.25 26.27
C ILE A 668 -0.11 -25.47 27.51
N LEU A 669 0.74 -26.07 28.34
CA LEU A 669 1.42 -25.39 29.43
C LEU A 669 2.62 -24.64 28.87
N VAL A 670 2.74 -23.37 29.20
CA VAL A 670 3.91 -22.54 28.88
C VAL A 670 4.54 -22.08 30.18
N VAL A 671 5.86 -22.23 30.30
CA VAL A 671 6.63 -21.78 31.46
C VAL A 671 7.84 -20.98 30.99
N ALA A 672 7.96 -19.74 31.44
CA ALA A 672 9.05 -18.84 31.09
C ALA A 672 9.89 -18.52 32.33
N ASN A 673 11.21 -18.70 32.23
CA ASN A 673 12.19 -18.22 33.20
C ASN A 673 13.02 -17.11 32.55
N PHE A 674 12.79 -15.87 32.98
CA PHE A 674 13.49 -14.70 32.45
C PHE A 674 14.72 -14.31 33.29
N THR A 675 15.34 -15.25 34.00
CA THR A 675 16.66 -15.05 34.63
C THR A 675 17.68 -16.07 34.13
N PRO A 676 18.99 -15.75 34.15
CA PRO A 676 20.04 -16.70 33.78
C PRO A 676 20.27 -17.78 34.85
N VAL A 677 19.46 -17.81 35.91
CA VAL A 677 19.54 -18.80 36.98
C VAL A 677 18.61 -19.96 36.66
N PRO A 678 19.12 -21.18 36.38
CA PRO A 678 18.28 -22.37 36.20
C PRO A 678 17.56 -22.72 37.49
N ARG A 679 16.39 -23.36 37.38
CA ARG A 679 15.57 -23.77 38.53
C ARG A 679 15.32 -25.27 38.50
N GLU A 680 15.87 -26.00 39.47
CA GLU A 680 15.67 -27.45 39.59
C GLU A 680 14.38 -27.77 40.35
N GLY A 681 13.61 -28.73 39.83
CA GLY A 681 12.38 -29.21 40.49
C GLY A 681 11.36 -28.11 40.81
N TYR A 682 11.34 -27.03 40.01
CA TYR A 682 10.42 -25.91 40.16
C TYR A 682 8.99 -26.41 39.94
N ARG A 683 8.11 -26.20 40.93
CA ARG A 683 6.78 -26.79 40.93
C ARG A 683 5.79 -25.91 40.19
N VAL A 684 5.03 -26.48 39.25
CA VAL A 684 3.97 -25.77 38.50
C VAL A 684 2.67 -26.58 38.57
N GLY A 685 1.56 -25.94 38.96
CA GLY A 685 0.27 -26.60 39.05
C GLY A 685 -0.31 -26.93 37.68
N VAL A 686 -0.90 -28.11 37.48
CA VAL A 686 -1.52 -28.51 36.20
C VAL A 686 -2.87 -29.21 36.40
N PRO A 687 -3.81 -29.09 35.44
CA PRO A 687 -5.15 -29.66 35.58
C PRO A 687 -5.24 -31.16 35.25
N PHE A 688 -4.27 -31.73 34.52
CA PHE A 688 -4.32 -33.11 34.03
C PHE A 688 -3.23 -34.00 34.62
N ALA A 689 -3.61 -35.22 34.95
CA ALA A 689 -2.69 -36.28 35.38
C ALA A 689 -1.95 -36.87 34.18
N GLY A 690 -1.01 -37.78 34.45
CA GLY A 690 -0.26 -38.48 33.41
C GLY A 690 1.01 -37.75 32.98
N GLN A 691 1.56 -38.17 31.85
CA GLN A 691 2.80 -37.64 31.32
C GLN A 691 2.54 -36.33 30.55
N TRP A 692 3.41 -35.35 30.72
CA TRP A 692 3.46 -34.11 29.96
C TRP A 692 4.74 -34.11 29.13
N SER A 693 4.58 -34.08 27.81
CA SER A 693 5.69 -34.08 26.85
C SER A 693 6.24 -32.66 26.68
N GLU A 694 7.55 -32.50 26.82
CA GLU A 694 8.26 -31.25 26.50
C GLU A 694 8.39 -31.14 24.98
N MET A 695 7.44 -30.46 24.35
CA MET A 695 7.38 -30.31 22.90
C MET A 695 8.26 -29.18 22.36
N PHE A 696 8.59 -28.22 23.22
CA PHE A 696 9.47 -27.12 22.88
C PHE A 696 10.27 -26.65 24.09
N ASN A 697 11.55 -26.37 23.85
CA ASN A 697 12.47 -25.81 24.82
C ASN A 697 13.43 -24.86 24.09
N SER A 698 13.26 -23.56 24.32
CA SER A 698 14.09 -22.52 23.68
C SER A 698 15.58 -22.56 24.09
N ASP A 699 15.96 -23.32 25.12
CA ASP A 699 17.35 -23.57 25.51
C ASP A 699 17.93 -24.87 24.91
N SER A 700 17.20 -25.56 24.03
CA SER A 700 17.73 -26.73 23.33
C SER A 700 19.00 -26.40 22.55
N SER A 701 19.94 -27.35 22.52
CA SER A 701 21.19 -27.24 21.75
C SER A 701 20.96 -27.02 20.24
N ILE A 702 19.82 -27.46 19.70
CA ILE A 702 19.45 -27.22 18.29
C ILE A 702 19.24 -25.74 17.98
N TYR A 703 18.95 -24.92 19.01
CA TYR A 703 18.84 -23.47 18.93
C TYR A 703 20.08 -22.76 19.51
N ALA A 704 21.19 -23.49 19.71
CA ALA A 704 22.40 -23.02 20.37
C ALA A 704 22.18 -22.58 21.84
N GLY A 705 21.27 -23.26 22.57
CA GLY A 705 21.15 -23.13 24.02
C GLY A 705 22.03 -24.12 24.80
N SER A 706 21.93 -24.09 26.13
CA SER A 706 22.73 -24.93 27.04
C SER A 706 22.26 -26.39 27.10
N ASN A 707 21.10 -26.68 26.51
CA ASN A 707 20.44 -27.99 26.48
C ASN A 707 19.95 -28.46 27.85
N TYR A 708 19.72 -27.53 28.78
CA TYR A 708 19.08 -27.81 30.05
C TYR A 708 17.57 -28.00 29.83
N GLY A 709 16.93 -28.92 30.56
CA GLY A 709 15.50 -29.21 30.37
C GLY A 709 15.04 -30.49 31.06
N ASN A 710 13.93 -31.04 30.58
CA ASN A 710 13.22 -32.13 31.26
C ASN A 710 13.38 -33.52 30.60
N SER A 711 14.41 -33.71 29.76
CA SER A 711 14.68 -35.00 29.08
C SER A 711 13.47 -35.55 28.30
N GLY A 712 12.69 -34.66 27.67
CA GLY A 712 11.53 -35.01 26.83
C GLY A 712 10.18 -34.96 27.53
N GLY A 713 10.10 -34.89 28.85
CA GLY A 713 8.83 -34.72 29.56
C GLY A 713 8.86 -35.11 31.03
N VAL A 714 7.77 -34.83 31.73
CA VAL A 714 7.60 -35.08 33.17
C VAL A 714 6.24 -35.69 33.47
N THR A 715 6.10 -36.39 34.60
CA THR A 715 4.81 -36.96 35.02
C THR A 715 4.17 -36.08 36.09
N ALA A 716 2.87 -35.84 35.98
CA ALA A 716 2.12 -35.10 36.98
C ALA A 716 2.00 -35.88 38.30
N GLU A 717 2.27 -35.16 39.39
CA GLU A 717 2.21 -35.66 40.76
C GLU A 717 0.92 -35.20 41.45
N GLN A 718 0.40 -36.01 42.37
CA GLN A 718 -0.74 -35.66 43.24
C GLN A 718 -0.33 -34.70 44.36
N THR A 719 0.30 -33.59 43.99
CA THR A 719 0.72 -32.53 44.90
C THR A 719 0.04 -31.22 44.45
N PRO A 720 -0.94 -30.70 45.22
CA PRO A 720 -1.62 -29.46 44.86
C PRO A 720 -0.66 -28.26 44.81
N SER A 721 -0.82 -27.40 43.80
CA SER A 721 0.00 -26.20 43.61
C SER A 721 -0.72 -25.22 42.68
N HIS A 722 -0.53 -23.91 42.87
CA HIS A 722 -1.06 -22.85 41.98
C HIS A 722 -2.56 -22.99 41.64
N GLY A 723 -3.38 -23.35 42.64
CA GLY A 723 -4.83 -23.55 42.46
C GLY A 723 -5.23 -24.84 41.72
N GLN A 724 -4.27 -25.71 41.37
CA GLN A 724 -4.50 -27.00 40.70
C GLN A 724 -4.31 -28.16 41.68
N ALA A 725 -5.01 -29.27 41.42
CA ALA A 725 -4.94 -30.49 42.25
C ALA A 725 -3.65 -31.31 42.02
N LEU A 726 -3.01 -31.11 40.87
CA LEU A 726 -1.79 -31.81 40.45
C LEU A 726 -0.70 -30.80 40.16
N SER A 727 0.55 -31.26 40.09
CA SER A 727 1.68 -30.41 39.67
C SER A 727 2.78 -31.18 38.96
N LEU A 728 3.60 -30.45 38.23
CA LEU A 728 4.84 -30.90 37.61
C LEU A 728 6.02 -30.36 38.44
N ALA A 729 7.06 -31.18 38.62
CA ALA A 729 8.37 -30.72 39.08
C ALA A 729 9.26 -30.52 37.84
N LEU A 730 9.44 -29.27 37.42
CA LEU A 730 10.13 -28.91 36.19
C LEU A 730 11.54 -28.40 36.46
N ASN A 731 12.47 -28.81 35.62
CA ASN A 731 13.78 -28.18 35.50
C ASN A 731 13.63 -27.03 34.50
N LEU A 732 13.63 -25.78 35.00
CA LEU A 732 13.51 -24.58 34.18
C LEU A 732 14.89 -24.16 33.68
N PRO A 733 15.13 -24.12 32.35
CA PRO A 733 16.39 -23.64 31.80
C PRO A 733 16.59 -22.15 32.07
N PRO A 734 17.84 -21.67 32.04
CA PRO A 734 18.15 -20.25 32.21
C PRO A 734 17.74 -19.46 30.95
N LEU A 735 17.05 -18.32 31.14
CA LEU A 735 16.60 -17.44 30.05
C LEU A 735 15.87 -18.21 28.95
N ALA A 736 14.80 -18.91 29.31
CA ALA A 736 14.12 -19.84 28.41
C ALA A 736 12.63 -19.95 28.66
N VAL A 737 11.92 -20.28 27.58
CA VAL A 737 10.53 -20.73 27.57
C VAL A 737 10.46 -22.22 27.24
N LEU A 738 9.64 -22.94 28.00
CA LEU A 738 9.23 -24.31 27.77
C LEU A 738 7.76 -24.35 27.32
N MET A 739 7.41 -25.27 26.42
CA MET A 739 6.03 -25.64 26.14
C MET A 739 5.86 -27.14 26.39
N LEU A 740 4.80 -27.49 27.12
CA LEU A 740 4.45 -28.87 27.42
C LEU A 740 2.98 -29.14 27.11
N ARG A 741 2.70 -30.34 26.63
CA ARG A 741 1.32 -30.83 26.45
C ARG A 741 1.12 -32.19 27.13
N PRO A 742 -0.08 -32.52 27.61
CA PRO A 742 -0.39 -33.88 28.05
C PRO A 742 -0.10 -34.88 26.92
N ALA A 743 0.58 -35.98 27.24
CA ALA A 743 0.67 -37.14 26.37
C ALA A 743 -0.71 -37.79 26.35
N GLY A 744 -1.28 -37.93 25.14
CA GLY A 744 -2.61 -38.52 24.93
C GLY A 744 -2.73 -39.98 25.32
#